data_AF-A0A349LYT6-F1
#
_entry.id   AF-A0A349LYT6-F1
#
_cell.length_a   1.000
_cell.length_b   1.000
_cell.length_c   1.000
_cell.angle_alpha   90.00
_cell.angle_beta   90.00
_cell.angle_gamma   90.00
#
_symmetry.space_group_name_H-M   'P 1'
#
loop_
_entity.id
_entity.type
_entity.pdbx_description
1 polymer ?
#
loop_
_entity_poly.entity_id
_entity_poly.type
_entity_poly.pdbx_seq_one_letter_code
_entity_poly.pdbx_strand_id
1 'polypeptide(L)'
;MIRVLWLSLALVSISVAQAKPIPATALFDTPAMWDVSLNPSGDLLAAQEMHSEEGYVLSAMTTKDRQLTPILAMANSYQRVGDYTWMDERHLYVELKNRVVDSAVVLTLTTENGQVRSSSKTVQIDAKLVSPLLEDGTVFISADPNGRDSEQLYRVKLDQLFEQKINPKTLVDDALNEVVGFYYEASQQRFFAVQANKATKTLRIQTRLLHDKTWTQVFSQTSTEGMGFTQPAHIAADGTLYVLSNQDHDKIGLYKYDMKAQKLGAQIFEHPRFDLIDAQFDANDQLQSVTYYDDGRVSRRYFDESNSAEAAALQRLFPKKNVTAFDRSPDGSLQLLSVSANDDPGKVVMYWPKTAQTQVLVENNVNLKDYALLPTEVLNVKSAADVQLEAYLTRPAPANDNKVLLVLPHGGPVGVRDYNVFNPEVQYFASRGFSVLRVNFRGSSGFGRKFVESGVGQFGQKIEQDISAAVEQVKQRYSFNKSCAMGASYGGYSAMMLAILHPTQYQCAVGAYGVYDLPLLFNASNYKADEDWQKRTQKTVGKNSKDLVQFSPVYLSSKLQVPVLLIAGLDDLTAEPEHTRRLAYVLKAANQPVETVYYQKTGHGPYNRFWEIHELLTRYDFIRRTLGLPDETASVPAGSDYAKQLGADYRLWADAYQGESLVPEDLPLAMQKAEISAKLGNGDGVRFVAANLLQKKNPTDTAKAIEMLKASAAENQINPAVMLGHLYHAGRYVERNETLSAQYYSVGVTHGKDATWRPRLAYSYCTGEGNPQQWDRCLELLDLNKYSALPLSKRTQAVQLDSWKAMRSVIADVYAHGTLTPAQAQDLAAILTERYETKGKVQSAELSSEVTFETAEGKTKKSAPSIAAEAQLSVEVKFESDDKNAQTGFVYDWQQIVSKDRSIRWNSGFLFAQSSTPLSTSLTLTENMEPGLYRVTIRDLTGKVWGTMDFNVIP
;
A
#
# COMPACT_ATOMS: atom_id res chain seq x y z
N MET A 1 -71.17 -7.53 -37.16
CA MET A 1 -70.25 -6.38 -37.28
C MET A 1 -69.31 -6.39 -36.09
N ILE A 2 -68.02 -6.52 -36.41
CA ILE A 2 -66.86 -6.59 -35.52
C ILE A 2 -66.41 -5.18 -35.15
N ARG A 3 -65.91 -4.97 -33.92
CA ARG A 3 -64.71 -4.13 -33.68
C ARG A 3 -64.05 -4.51 -32.35
N VAL A 4 -62.91 -5.18 -32.50
CA VAL A 4 -61.94 -5.60 -31.48
C VAL A 4 -60.97 -4.45 -31.24
N LEU A 5 -60.77 -4.07 -29.98
CA LEU A 5 -59.69 -3.17 -29.53
C LEU A 5 -58.45 -4.01 -29.22
N TRP A 6 -57.35 -3.71 -29.88
CA TRP A 6 -56.03 -4.27 -29.61
C TRP A 6 -55.38 -3.53 -28.44
N LEU A 7 -55.13 -4.24 -27.33
CA LEU A 7 -54.16 -3.81 -26.31
C LEU A 7 -52.83 -4.53 -26.60
N SER A 8 -51.84 -3.76 -27.05
CA SER A 8 -50.45 -4.20 -27.13
C SER A 8 -49.87 -4.33 -25.71
N LEU A 9 -49.68 -5.56 -25.24
CA LEU A 9 -48.81 -5.86 -24.10
C LEU A 9 -47.36 -5.57 -24.54
N ALA A 10 -46.82 -4.44 -24.11
CA ALA A 10 -45.38 -4.26 -24.04
C ALA A 10 -44.85 -5.13 -22.89
N LEU A 11 -44.37 -6.34 -23.22
CA LEU A 11 -43.50 -7.12 -22.35
C LEU A 11 -42.22 -6.30 -22.15
N VAL A 12 -42.18 -5.50 -21.09
CA VAL A 12 -40.93 -4.96 -20.56
C VAL A 12 -40.21 -6.15 -19.94
N SER A 13 -39.43 -6.85 -20.75
CA SER A 13 -38.34 -7.68 -20.26
C SER A 13 -37.41 -6.77 -19.47
N ILE A 14 -37.61 -6.71 -18.16
CA ILE A 14 -36.61 -6.22 -17.23
C ILE A 14 -35.48 -7.22 -17.34
N SER A 15 -34.52 -6.95 -18.23
CA SER A 15 -33.21 -7.58 -18.18
C SER A 15 -32.66 -7.23 -16.80
N VAL A 16 -32.77 -8.16 -15.85
CA VAL A 16 -32.07 -8.06 -14.57
C VAL A 16 -30.60 -8.04 -14.96
N ALA A 17 -30.00 -6.85 -14.98
CA ALA A 17 -28.59 -6.69 -15.25
C ALA A 17 -27.86 -7.58 -14.22
N GLN A 18 -27.22 -8.64 -14.71
CA GLN A 18 -26.41 -9.51 -13.89
C GLN A 18 -25.36 -8.64 -13.18
N ALA A 19 -25.26 -8.76 -11.85
CA ALA A 19 -24.23 -8.04 -11.11
C ALA A 19 -22.87 -8.45 -11.68
N LYS A 20 -22.16 -7.50 -12.28
CA LYS A 20 -20.84 -7.74 -12.87
C LYS A 20 -19.89 -8.15 -11.74
N PRO A 21 -19.07 -9.21 -11.91
CA PRO A 21 -18.05 -9.50 -10.92
C PRO A 21 -17.09 -8.32 -10.80
N ILE A 22 -16.54 -8.10 -9.61
CA ILE A 22 -15.75 -6.90 -9.34
C ILE A 22 -14.25 -7.25 -9.45
N PRO A 23 -13.44 -6.56 -10.27
CA PRO A 23 -12.00 -6.80 -10.34
C PRO A 23 -11.32 -6.62 -8.98
N ALA A 24 -10.31 -7.44 -8.68
CA ALA A 24 -9.53 -7.31 -7.46
C ALA A 24 -8.83 -5.95 -7.39
N THR A 25 -8.28 -5.51 -8.52
CA THR A 25 -7.68 -4.18 -8.67
C THR A 25 -8.66 -3.06 -8.31
N ALA A 26 -9.95 -3.17 -8.62
CA ALA A 26 -10.94 -2.16 -8.23
C ALA A 26 -11.27 -2.20 -6.72
N LEU A 27 -11.35 -3.40 -6.12
CA LEU A 27 -11.72 -3.57 -4.71
C LEU A 27 -10.63 -3.12 -3.73
N PHE A 28 -9.37 -3.39 -4.05
CA PHE A 28 -8.21 -3.09 -3.20
C PHE A 28 -7.57 -1.75 -3.56
N ASP A 29 -8.35 -0.86 -4.18
CA ASP A 29 -7.87 0.49 -4.47
C ASP A 29 -7.92 1.36 -3.20
N THR A 30 -6.94 2.24 -3.06
CA THR A 30 -6.85 3.14 -1.91
C THR A 30 -7.69 4.39 -2.14
N PRO A 31 -8.23 5.01 -1.08
CA PRO A 31 -8.89 6.29 -1.20
C PRO A 31 -7.93 7.33 -1.77
N ALA A 32 -8.48 8.25 -2.57
CA ALA A 32 -7.71 9.37 -3.09
C ALA A 32 -7.17 10.26 -1.96
N MET A 33 -7.90 10.32 -0.83
CA MET A 33 -7.50 11.05 0.37
C MET A 33 -7.76 10.25 1.66
N TRP A 34 -6.91 10.40 2.67
CA TRP A 34 -7.12 9.89 4.04
C TRP A 34 -6.50 10.85 5.06
N ASP A 35 -6.65 10.52 6.35
CA ASP A 35 -6.25 11.36 7.49
C ASP A 35 -6.67 12.81 7.30
N VAL A 36 -7.98 13.03 7.25
CA VAL A 36 -8.59 14.33 6.99
C VAL A 36 -8.80 15.05 8.32
N SER A 37 -8.46 16.33 8.45
CA SER A 37 -8.67 17.08 9.70
C SER A 37 -8.99 18.57 9.48
N LEU A 38 -9.79 19.13 10.38
CA LEU A 38 -10.11 20.55 10.48
C LEU A 38 -9.07 21.28 11.32
N ASN A 39 -8.78 22.52 10.95
CA ASN A 39 -8.09 23.43 11.84
C ASN A 39 -9.02 23.92 12.98
N PRO A 40 -8.47 24.52 14.04
CA PRO A 40 -9.27 24.95 15.18
C PRO A 40 -10.39 25.95 14.88
N SER A 41 -10.34 26.77 13.83
CA SER A 41 -11.46 27.65 13.44
C SER A 41 -12.45 26.99 12.49
N GLY A 42 -12.13 25.82 11.94
CA GLY A 42 -12.93 25.11 10.95
C GLY A 42 -13.01 25.78 9.58
N ASP A 43 -12.12 26.74 9.28
CA ASP A 43 -12.04 27.41 7.98
C ASP A 43 -11.12 26.69 6.99
N LEU A 44 -10.18 25.88 7.49
CA LEU A 44 -9.23 25.08 6.72
C LEU A 44 -9.36 23.59 7.02
N LEU A 45 -8.94 22.81 6.03
CA LEU A 45 -8.92 21.36 6.07
C LEU A 45 -7.60 20.85 5.50
N ALA A 46 -6.96 19.89 6.16
CA ALA A 46 -5.78 19.18 5.66
C ALA A 46 -6.11 17.70 5.42
N ALA A 47 -5.47 17.10 4.43
CA ALA A 47 -5.63 15.68 4.09
C ALA A 47 -4.38 15.14 3.41
N GLN A 48 -4.07 13.86 3.64
CA GLN A 48 -3.08 13.15 2.85
C GLN A 48 -3.70 12.66 1.55
N GLU A 49 -2.97 12.73 0.44
CA GLU A 49 -3.37 12.26 -0.88
C GLU A 49 -2.33 11.29 -1.45
N MET A 50 -2.79 10.27 -2.19
CA MET A 50 -1.89 9.37 -2.92
C MET A 50 -1.87 9.78 -4.38
N HIS A 51 -0.76 10.38 -4.81
CA HIS A 51 -0.52 10.69 -6.21
C HIS A 51 0.29 9.53 -6.80
N SER A 52 -0.26 8.85 -7.80
CA SER A 52 0.26 7.59 -8.37
C SER A 52 1.73 7.61 -8.81
N GLU A 53 2.33 8.78 -8.93
CA GLU A 53 3.68 9.01 -9.45
C GLU A 53 4.56 9.89 -8.52
N GLU A 54 4.03 10.40 -7.40
CA GLU A 54 4.77 11.21 -6.39
C GLU A 54 4.86 10.51 -5.03
N GLY A 55 4.09 9.44 -4.86
CA GLY A 55 3.83 8.88 -3.55
C GLY A 55 2.85 9.75 -2.78
N TYR A 56 3.08 9.87 -1.49
CA TYR A 56 2.21 10.56 -0.56
C TYR A 56 2.40 12.09 -0.69
N VAL A 57 1.30 12.86 -0.70
CA VAL A 57 1.31 14.33 -0.68
C VAL A 57 0.41 14.79 0.47
N LEU A 58 0.77 15.88 1.15
CA LEU A 58 -0.13 16.54 2.09
C LEU A 58 -0.72 17.78 1.42
N SER A 59 -2.04 17.88 1.44
CA SER A 59 -2.80 18.95 0.82
C SER A 59 -3.70 19.65 1.82
N ALA A 60 -4.09 20.88 1.50
CA ALA A 60 -5.10 21.61 2.26
C ALA A 60 -6.07 22.38 1.36
N MET A 61 -7.23 22.72 1.92
CA MET A 61 -8.28 23.48 1.25
C MET A 61 -9.03 24.37 2.24
N THR A 62 -9.75 25.37 1.72
CA THR A 62 -10.74 26.10 2.51
C THR A 62 -12.06 25.31 2.56
N THR A 63 -12.78 25.40 3.67
CA THR A 63 -14.09 24.71 3.82
C THR A 63 -15.18 25.29 2.91
N LYS A 64 -14.95 26.49 2.34
CA LYS A 64 -15.86 27.15 1.39
C LYS A 64 -15.58 26.76 -0.06
N ASP A 65 -14.33 26.94 -0.51
CA ASP A 65 -13.95 26.78 -1.93
C ASP A 65 -13.63 25.33 -2.28
N ARG A 66 -13.22 24.53 -1.30
CA ARG A 66 -13.01 23.07 -1.40
C ARG A 66 -12.05 22.67 -2.54
N GLN A 67 -11.14 23.58 -2.90
CA GLN A 67 -10.06 23.29 -3.83
C GLN A 67 -8.84 22.81 -3.06
N LEU A 68 -8.52 21.54 -3.23
CA LEU A 68 -7.30 20.95 -2.69
C LEU A 68 -6.07 21.58 -3.34
N THR A 69 -5.17 22.04 -2.50
CA THR A 69 -3.87 22.57 -2.90
C THR A 69 -2.78 21.77 -2.18
N PRO A 70 -1.82 21.18 -2.90
CA PRO A 70 -0.66 20.55 -2.28
C PRO A 70 0.10 21.57 -1.42
N ILE A 71 0.26 21.27 -0.14
CA ILE A 71 0.98 22.11 0.83
C ILE A 71 2.34 21.55 1.22
N LEU A 72 2.57 20.25 1.00
CA LEU A 72 3.86 19.60 1.18
C LEU A 72 3.98 18.37 0.28
N ALA A 73 4.94 18.39 -0.64
CA ALA A 73 5.34 17.23 -1.42
C ALA A 73 6.48 16.49 -0.73
N MET A 74 6.47 15.16 -0.78
CA MET A 74 7.54 14.33 -0.21
C MET A 74 8.79 14.40 -1.09
N ALA A 75 9.97 14.37 -0.45
CA ALA A 75 11.24 14.51 -1.16
C ALA A 75 11.60 13.27 -2.00
N ASN A 76 11.05 12.10 -1.67
CA ASN A 76 11.21 10.84 -2.40
C ASN A 76 10.07 9.86 -2.05
N SER A 77 9.99 8.76 -2.80
CA SER A 77 8.93 7.75 -2.69
C SER A 77 8.94 6.91 -1.40
N TYR A 78 10.00 7.00 -0.59
CA TYR A 78 10.10 6.29 0.70
C TYR A 78 9.71 7.17 1.89
N GLN A 79 9.66 8.48 1.69
CA GLN A 79 9.20 9.41 2.70
C GLN A 79 7.67 9.46 2.69
N ARG A 80 7.06 9.37 3.88
CA ARG A 80 5.61 9.51 4.05
C ARG A 80 5.32 10.40 5.24
N VAL A 81 4.16 11.04 5.24
CA VAL A 81 3.65 11.67 6.45
C VAL A 81 3.32 10.53 7.43
N GLY A 82 3.94 10.58 8.61
CA GLY A 82 3.66 9.65 9.70
C GLY A 82 2.38 10.05 10.41
N ASP A 83 2.34 11.31 10.82
CA ASP A 83 1.22 11.96 11.47
C ASP A 83 1.32 13.48 11.24
N TYR A 84 0.24 14.20 11.47
CA TYR A 84 0.27 15.66 11.48
C TYR A 84 -0.80 16.24 12.42
N THR A 85 -0.54 17.42 12.96
CA THR A 85 -1.40 18.06 13.97
C THR A 85 -1.45 19.56 13.78
N TRP A 86 -2.65 20.14 13.88
CA TRP A 86 -2.84 21.59 13.89
C TRP A 86 -2.31 22.16 15.20
N MET A 87 -1.29 23.02 15.11
CA MET A 87 -0.73 23.72 16.26
C MET A 87 -1.59 24.94 16.63
N ASP A 88 -2.17 25.59 15.63
CA ASP A 88 -3.13 26.68 15.77
C ASP A 88 -3.93 26.83 14.46
N GLU A 89 -4.54 27.99 14.24
CA GLU A 89 -5.35 28.30 13.05
C GLU A 89 -4.61 28.22 11.71
N ARG A 90 -3.29 28.34 11.72
CA ARG A 90 -2.46 28.51 10.51
C ARG A 90 -1.21 27.63 10.52
N HIS A 91 -0.83 27.02 11.63
CA HIS A 91 0.37 26.20 11.75
C HIS A 91 0.03 24.72 11.83
N LEU A 92 0.68 23.93 10.98
CA LEU A 92 0.56 22.47 10.94
C LEU A 92 1.91 21.84 11.26
N TYR A 93 2.00 21.05 12.31
CA TYR A 93 3.17 20.22 12.60
C TYR A 93 3.02 18.90 11.87
N VAL A 94 4.02 18.50 11.08
CA VAL A 94 3.98 17.30 10.24
C VAL A 94 5.18 16.42 10.55
N GLU A 95 4.93 15.21 11.03
CA GLU A 95 5.96 14.18 11.18
C GLU A 95 6.18 13.45 9.84
N LEU A 96 7.45 13.32 9.45
CA LEU A 96 7.87 12.67 8.23
C LEU A 96 8.64 11.40 8.58
N LYS A 97 8.07 10.25 8.20
CA LYS A 97 8.72 8.95 8.36
C LYS A 97 9.61 8.66 7.18
N ASN A 98 10.80 8.14 7.45
CA ASN A 98 11.77 7.72 6.44
C ASN A 98 12.40 6.38 6.85
N ARG A 99 13.01 5.66 5.90
CA ARG A 99 13.73 4.41 6.20
C ARG A 99 14.99 4.62 7.03
N VAL A 100 15.57 5.83 7.02
CA VAL A 100 16.86 6.13 7.64
C VAL A 100 16.69 6.95 8.92
N VAL A 101 16.05 8.12 8.83
CA VAL A 101 15.84 9.03 9.97
C VAL A 101 14.50 9.75 9.80
N ASP A 102 13.67 9.67 10.83
CA ASP A 102 12.44 10.46 10.91
C ASP A 102 12.76 11.95 11.08
N SER A 103 11.91 12.83 10.54
CA SER A 103 12.05 14.28 10.73
C SER A 103 10.69 14.94 10.90
N ALA A 104 10.66 16.23 11.23
CA ALA A 104 9.42 16.98 11.30
C ALA A 104 9.54 18.35 10.63
N VAL A 105 8.42 18.88 10.16
CA VAL A 105 8.31 20.23 9.61
C VAL A 105 7.12 20.95 10.21
N VAL A 106 7.24 22.27 10.38
CA VAL A 106 6.10 23.15 10.67
C VAL A 106 5.74 23.87 9.38
N LEU A 107 4.49 23.73 8.94
CA LEU A 107 3.91 24.45 7.82
C LEU A 107 3.13 25.65 8.35
N THR A 108 3.40 26.85 7.84
CA THR A 108 2.54 28.02 8.02
C THR A 108 1.67 28.18 6.78
N LEU A 109 0.36 28.12 6.97
CA LEU A 109 -0.66 28.19 5.93
C LEU A 109 -1.25 29.60 5.83
N THR A 110 -1.44 30.08 4.61
CA THR A 110 -2.16 31.33 4.31
C THR A 110 -3.18 31.09 3.22
N THR A 111 -4.15 31.99 3.08
CA THR A 111 -5.16 31.92 2.03
C THR A 111 -5.11 33.17 1.16
N GLU A 112 -4.94 33.00 -0.14
CA GLU A 112 -4.98 34.08 -1.14
C GLU A 112 -5.96 33.69 -2.25
N ASN A 113 -6.99 34.51 -2.48
CA ASN A 113 -8.03 34.26 -3.50
C ASN A 113 -8.71 32.89 -3.38
N GLY A 114 -8.91 32.38 -2.16
CA GLY A 114 -9.53 31.07 -1.90
C GLY A 114 -8.59 29.86 -2.05
N GLN A 115 -7.33 30.07 -2.48
CA GLN A 115 -6.31 29.04 -2.53
C GLN A 115 -5.44 29.05 -1.28
N VAL A 116 -5.11 27.86 -0.78
CA VAL A 116 -4.21 27.69 0.36
C VAL A 116 -2.76 27.71 -0.13
N ARG A 117 -1.92 28.50 0.53
CA ARG A 117 -0.46 28.50 0.33
C ARG A 117 0.20 28.05 1.60
N SER A 118 1.38 27.45 1.46
CA SER A 118 2.21 27.02 2.59
C SER A 118 3.62 27.57 2.49
N SER A 119 4.23 27.80 3.64
CA SER A 119 5.68 27.90 3.80
C SER A 119 6.09 26.90 4.87
N SER A 120 7.29 26.32 4.74
CA SER A 120 7.75 25.27 5.65
C SER A 120 9.05 25.64 6.34
N LYS A 121 9.18 25.22 7.61
CA LYS A 121 10.44 25.24 8.36
C LYS A 121 10.69 23.86 8.96
N THR A 122 11.88 23.32 8.74
CA THR A 122 12.26 22.00 9.28
C THR A 122 12.58 22.09 10.76
N VAL A 123 11.98 21.22 11.56
CA VAL A 123 12.28 21.04 12.98
C VAL A 123 13.66 20.39 13.08
N GLN A 124 14.58 21.04 13.79
CA GLN A 124 15.99 20.61 13.90
C GLN A 124 16.30 19.95 15.25
N ILE A 125 15.40 20.08 16.22
CA ILE A 125 15.49 19.36 17.49
C ILE A 125 14.92 17.94 17.35
N ASP A 126 15.57 16.99 18.01
CA ASP A 126 15.07 15.62 18.15
C ASP A 126 14.07 15.55 19.32
N ALA A 127 12.81 15.87 19.04
CA ALA A 127 11.73 15.95 20.02
C ALA A 127 10.35 15.74 19.36
N LYS A 128 9.37 15.31 20.15
CA LYS A 128 7.96 15.18 19.74
C LYS A 128 7.15 16.38 20.22
N LEU A 129 6.18 16.83 19.42
CA LEU A 129 5.23 17.86 19.84
C LEU A 129 4.23 17.28 20.85
N VAL A 130 4.03 17.98 21.97
CA VAL A 130 3.09 17.56 23.04
C VAL A 130 1.86 18.45 23.09
N SER A 131 1.99 19.76 22.79
CA SER A 131 0.88 20.72 22.86
C SER A 131 0.71 21.50 21.56
N PRO A 132 -0.48 22.10 21.33
CA PRO A 132 -0.64 23.17 20.36
C PRO A 132 0.21 24.40 20.71
N LEU A 133 0.27 25.37 19.81
CA LEU A 133 0.87 26.68 20.04
C LEU A 133 -0.02 27.48 21.00
N LEU A 134 0.56 27.88 22.12
CA LEU A 134 -0.12 28.67 23.16
C LEU A 134 -0.10 30.16 22.82
N GLU A 135 -0.99 30.93 23.44
CA GLU A 135 -1.14 32.38 23.22
C GLU A 135 0.15 33.18 23.45
N ASP A 136 1.03 32.70 24.33
CA ASP A 136 2.32 33.33 24.59
C ASP A 136 3.42 32.93 23.58
N GLY A 137 3.05 32.23 22.50
CA GLY A 137 3.94 31.80 21.42
C GLY A 137 4.87 30.63 21.81
N THR A 138 4.52 29.87 22.84
CA THR A 138 5.26 28.67 23.26
C THR A 138 4.53 27.38 22.90
N VAL A 139 5.30 26.31 22.76
CA VAL A 139 4.82 24.92 22.64
C VAL A 139 5.50 24.06 23.70
N PHE A 140 4.87 22.94 24.01
CA PHE A 140 5.49 21.88 24.79
C PHE A 140 5.96 20.76 23.87
N ILE A 141 7.14 20.25 24.17
CA ILE A 141 7.76 19.13 23.46
C ILE A 141 8.26 18.09 24.46
N SER A 142 8.30 16.82 24.04
CA SER A 142 8.96 15.75 24.79
C SER A 142 10.22 15.27 24.08
N ALA A 143 11.28 15.02 24.84
CA ALA A 143 12.54 14.51 24.33
C ALA A 143 13.26 13.67 25.38
N ASP A 144 14.08 12.71 24.94
CA ASP A 144 15.03 11.99 25.78
C ASP A 144 16.47 12.31 25.36
N PRO A 145 16.99 13.50 25.67
CA PRO A 145 18.31 13.93 25.20
C PRO A 145 19.46 13.13 25.82
N ASN A 146 19.19 12.26 26.79
CA ASN A 146 20.21 11.50 27.51
C ASN A 146 20.15 10.00 27.20
N GLY A 147 19.21 9.54 26.37
CA GLY A 147 19.00 8.12 26.05
C GLY A 147 18.74 7.26 27.29
N ARG A 148 17.94 7.76 28.23
CA ARG A 148 17.65 7.11 29.53
C ARG A 148 16.37 6.27 29.52
N ASP A 149 15.77 6.02 28.35
CA ASP A 149 14.48 5.37 28.19
C ASP A 149 13.37 6.08 29.01
N SER A 150 13.46 7.41 29.12
CA SER A 150 12.49 8.24 29.82
C SER A 150 12.42 9.63 29.20
N GLU A 151 11.25 9.99 28.69
CA GLU A 151 11.01 11.32 28.10
C GLU A 151 10.99 12.41 29.18
N GLN A 152 11.44 13.61 28.82
CA GLN A 152 11.39 14.84 29.62
C GLN A 152 10.56 15.91 28.90
N LEU A 153 9.90 16.79 29.66
CA LEU A 153 9.00 17.81 29.12
C LEU A 153 9.66 19.20 29.09
N TYR A 154 9.65 19.85 27.93
CA TYR A 154 10.22 21.19 27.74
C TYR A 154 9.14 22.15 27.24
N ARG A 155 9.28 23.44 27.59
CA ARG A 155 8.46 24.53 27.08
C ARG A 155 9.33 25.51 26.30
N VAL A 156 9.15 25.54 25.00
CA VAL A 156 10.02 26.28 24.08
C VAL A 156 9.21 27.30 23.28
N LYS A 157 9.84 28.40 22.86
CA LYS A 157 9.26 29.30 21.85
C LYS A 157 9.24 28.58 20.50
N LEU A 158 8.26 28.90 19.65
CA LEU A 158 8.11 28.26 18.33
C LEU A 158 9.41 28.28 17.51
N ASP A 159 10.12 29.42 17.48
CA ASP A 159 11.37 29.54 16.72
C ASP A 159 12.49 28.61 17.20
N GLN A 160 12.47 28.18 18.47
CA GLN A 160 13.46 27.28 19.04
C GLN A 160 13.31 25.84 18.52
N LEU A 161 12.16 25.47 17.93
CA LEU A 161 12.01 24.17 17.25
C LEU A 161 12.96 24.02 16.05
N PHE A 162 13.41 25.14 15.49
CA PHE A 162 14.26 25.18 14.30
C PHE A 162 15.75 25.26 14.65
N GLU A 163 16.11 25.20 15.93
CA GLU A 163 17.49 25.14 16.43
C GLU A 163 17.97 23.68 16.52
N GLN A 164 19.28 23.43 16.41
CA GLN A 164 19.82 22.05 16.43
C GLN A 164 19.84 21.39 17.81
N LYS A 165 19.61 22.16 18.89
CA LYS A 165 19.73 21.66 20.26
C LYS A 165 18.67 22.27 21.14
N ILE A 166 18.04 21.43 21.96
CA ILE A 166 17.12 21.88 23.00
C ILE A 166 17.92 22.64 24.06
N ASN A 167 17.45 23.83 24.44
CA ASN A 167 18.04 24.61 25.51
C ASN A 167 17.68 23.98 26.87
N PRO A 168 18.64 23.47 27.67
CA PRO A 168 18.31 22.82 28.94
C PRO A 168 17.56 23.72 29.94
N LYS A 169 17.63 25.04 29.78
CA LYS A 169 16.89 26.00 30.62
C LYS A 169 15.39 26.03 30.34
N THR A 170 14.92 25.41 29.25
CA THR A 170 13.49 25.30 28.92
C THR A 170 12.84 24.04 29.49
N LEU A 171 13.61 23.22 30.22
CA LEU A 171 13.12 22.04 30.92
C LEU A 171 12.07 22.46 31.95
N VAL A 172 10.89 21.85 31.83
CA VAL A 172 9.76 22.09 32.74
C VAL A 172 9.59 20.93 33.71
N ASP A 173 9.97 19.72 33.30
CA ASP A 173 9.87 18.54 34.15
C ASP A 173 11.07 17.61 34.06
N ASP A 174 11.72 17.40 35.21
CA ASP A 174 12.71 16.36 35.47
C ASP A 174 12.32 15.47 36.67
N ALA A 175 11.11 15.65 37.21
CA ALA A 175 10.67 15.01 38.44
C ALA A 175 10.14 13.59 38.19
N LEU A 176 9.59 13.33 37.00
CA LEU A 176 9.10 12.01 36.62
C LEU A 176 10.20 11.14 36.01
N ASN A 177 10.12 9.84 36.25
CA ASN A 177 10.98 8.82 35.66
C ASN A 177 10.15 7.75 34.93
N GLU A 178 10.80 6.94 34.09
CA GLU A 178 10.16 5.86 33.33
C GLU A 178 9.00 6.36 32.44
N VAL A 179 9.06 7.63 32.01
CA VAL A 179 8.01 8.25 31.20
C VAL A 179 8.17 7.79 29.76
N VAL A 180 7.13 7.14 29.22
CA VAL A 180 7.10 6.69 27.82
C VAL A 180 6.43 7.69 26.87
N GLY A 181 5.74 8.69 27.41
CA GLY A 181 5.10 9.73 26.62
C GLY A 181 4.37 10.76 27.45
N PHE A 182 4.26 11.97 26.90
CA PHE A 182 3.42 13.06 27.39
C PHE A 182 2.29 13.35 26.42
N TYR A 183 1.13 13.74 26.96
CA TYR A 183 -0.04 14.15 26.19
C TYR A 183 -0.64 15.42 26.80
N TYR A 184 -1.28 16.25 25.97
CA TYR A 184 -1.92 17.49 26.40
C TYR A 184 -3.39 17.52 25.98
N GLU A 185 -4.28 17.77 26.94
CA GLU A 185 -5.70 18.00 26.71
C GLU A 185 -5.97 19.50 26.75
N ALA A 186 -6.25 20.07 25.57
CA ALA A 186 -6.39 21.51 25.40
C ALA A 186 -7.63 22.08 26.11
N SER A 187 -8.75 21.33 26.12
CA SER A 187 -10.00 21.79 26.74
C SER A 187 -9.88 21.99 28.25
N GLN A 188 -9.00 21.23 28.90
CA GLN A 188 -8.74 21.30 30.34
C GLN A 188 -7.40 21.97 30.69
N GLN A 189 -6.62 22.39 29.68
CA GLN A 189 -5.25 22.85 29.83
C GLN A 189 -4.41 21.93 30.73
N ARG A 190 -4.43 20.64 30.43
CA ARG A 190 -3.95 19.58 31.33
C ARG A 190 -2.95 18.68 30.63
N PHE A 191 -1.84 18.38 31.30
CA PHE A 191 -0.88 17.38 30.85
C PHE A 191 -1.18 16.02 31.46
N PHE A 192 -0.84 14.98 30.71
CA PHE A 192 -0.75 13.60 31.14
C PHE A 192 0.66 13.09 30.89
N ALA A 193 1.22 12.35 31.84
CA ALA A 193 2.46 11.60 31.65
C ALA A 193 2.17 10.12 31.87
N VAL A 194 2.54 9.29 30.89
CA VAL A 194 2.40 7.84 30.98
C VAL A 194 3.74 7.26 31.39
N GLN A 195 3.76 6.56 32.52
CA GLN A 195 4.95 5.87 33.03
C GLN A 195 4.75 4.37 32.88
N ALA A 196 5.75 3.68 32.32
CA ALA A 196 5.70 2.23 32.15
C ALA A 196 6.92 1.56 32.77
N ASN A 197 6.71 0.95 33.94
CA ASN A 197 7.75 0.16 34.59
C ASN A 197 7.73 -1.26 34.02
N LYS A 198 8.66 -1.55 33.10
CA LYS A 198 8.75 -2.86 32.42
C LYS A 198 9.00 -4.02 33.40
N ALA A 199 9.81 -3.81 34.44
CA ALA A 199 10.19 -4.84 35.40
C ALA A 199 9.00 -5.31 36.27
N THR A 200 8.19 -4.36 36.73
CA THR A 200 7.00 -4.64 37.54
C THR A 200 5.73 -4.81 36.69
N LYS A 201 5.79 -4.56 35.37
CA LYS A 201 4.64 -4.51 34.46
C LYS A 201 3.57 -3.53 34.95
N THR A 202 4.01 -2.38 35.50
CA THR A 202 3.13 -1.35 36.04
C THR A 202 3.01 -0.18 35.08
N LEU A 203 1.77 0.17 34.73
CA LEU A 203 1.43 1.40 34.02
C LEU A 203 0.94 2.43 35.04
N ARG A 204 1.47 3.65 35.00
CA ARG A 204 0.96 4.78 35.79
C ARG A 204 0.65 5.95 34.88
N ILE A 205 -0.39 6.69 35.21
CA ILE A 205 -0.74 7.95 34.55
C ILE A 205 -0.74 9.03 35.61
N GLN A 206 0.08 10.04 35.38
CA GLN A 206 0.16 11.25 36.18
C GLN A 206 -0.54 12.38 35.42
N THR A 207 -1.11 13.35 36.14
CA THR A 207 -1.64 14.56 35.54
C THR A 207 -1.16 15.83 36.26
N ARG A 208 -1.13 16.93 35.53
CA ARG A 208 -0.80 18.28 36.03
C ARG A 208 -1.50 19.33 35.17
N LEU A 209 -1.98 20.42 35.77
CA LEU A 209 -2.47 21.58 35.01
C LEU A 209 -1.32 22.35 34.37
N LEU A 210 -1.60 23.12 33.32
CA LEU A 210 -0.62 23.88 32.56
C LEU A 210 0.27 24.79 33.44
N HIS A 211 -0.34 25.44 34.44
CA HIS A 211 0.34 26.40 35.33
C HIS A 211 0.82 25.80 36.66
N ASP A 212 0.52 24.53 36.91
CA ASP A 212 0.93 23.85 38.13
C ASP A 212 2.34 23.26 37.99
N LYS A 213 2.98 22.99 39.13
CA LYS A 213 4.30 22.34 39.19
C LYS A 213 4.27 20.91 39.71
N THR A 214 3.13 20.45 40.22
CA THR A 214 3.04 19.16 40.92
C THR A 214 2.23 18.16 40.12
N TRP A 215 2.81 16.98 39.89
CA TRP A 215 2.10 15.86 39.28
C TRP A 215 1.28 15.12 40.32
N THR A 216 0.08 14.71 39.92
CA THR A 216 -0.80 13.88 40.71
C THR A 216 -1.06 12.57 39.99
N GLN A 217 -0.90 11.45 40.69
CA GLN A 217 -1.19 10.14 40.13
C GLN A 217 -2.71 9.96 40.03
N VAL A 218 -3.20 9.75 38.82
CA VAL A 218 -4.64 9.50 38.58
C VAL A 218 -4.93 8.02 38.38
N PHE A 219 -3.95 7.27 37.87
CA PHE A 219 -4.11 5.86 37.57
C PHE A 219 -2.78 5.11 37.78
N SER A 220 -2.85 3.91 38.32
CA SER A 220 -1.75 2.99 38.50
C SER A 220 -2.28 1.57 38.47
N GLN A 221 -1.83 0.79 37.49
CA GLN A 221 -2.23 -0.59 37.33
C GLN A 221 -1.00 -1.46 37.10
N THR A 222 -0.80 -2.43 37.98
CA THR A 222 0.21 -3.48 37.81
C THR A 222 -0.45 -4.65 37.12
N SER A 223 -0.03 -4.96 35.89
CA SER A 223 -0.59 -6.10 35.15
C SER A 223 -0.30 -7.41 35.88
N THR A 224 -1.35 -8.02 36.44
CA THR A 224 -1.30 -9.38 37.01
C THR A 224 -2.20 -10.32 36.23
N GLU A 225 -1.98 -11.61 36.40
CA GLU A 225 -2.79 -12.64 35.74
C GLU A 225 -4.26 -12.59 36.22
N GLY A 226 -5.20 -12.55 35.27
CA GLY A 226 -6.64 -12.44 35.54
C GLY A 226 -7.16 -11.01 35.74
N MET A 227 -6.29 -10.00 35.68
CA MET A 227 -6.69 -8.61 35.78
C MET A 227 -7.52 -8.17 34.57
N GLY A 228 -8.68 -7.55 34.82
CA GLY A 228 -9.52 -6.99 33.76
C GLY A 228 -8.92 -5.74 33.11
N PHE A 229 -9.44 -5.42 31.94
CA PHE A 229 -9.18 -4.19 31.20
C PHE A 229 -9.57 -2.97 32.04
N THR A 230 -8.77 -1.92 32.01
CA THR A 230 -9.14 -0.60 32.56
C THR A 230 -8.46 0.49 31.78
N GLN A 231 -9.24 1.42 31.24
CA GLN A 231 -8.78 2.56 30.47
C GLN A 231 -9.45 3.84 31.01
N PRO A 232 -8.69 4.90 31.33
CA PRO A 232 -9.25 6.22 31.57
C PRO A 232 -10.15 6.68 30.42
N ALA A 233 -11.35 7.16 30.76
CA ALA A 233 -12.32 7.67 29.81
C ALA A 233 -12.49 9.19 29.92
N HIS A 234 -12.59 9.72 31.14
CA HIS A 234 -12.80 11.15 31.39
C HIS A 234 -12.32 11.57 32.77
N ILE A 235 -11.80 12.79 32.93
CA ILE A 235 -11.56 13.41 34.24
C ILE A 235 -12.43 14.64 34.34
N ALA A 236 -13.36 14.62 35.31
CA ALA A 236 -14.23 15.75 35.59
C ALA A 236 -13.47 16.91 36.25
N ALA A 237 -14.03 18.12 36.17
CA ALA A 237 -13.48 19.32 36.78
C ALA A 237 -13.33 19.20 38.31
N ASP A 238 -14.18 18.40 38.96
CA ASP A 238 -14.09 18.08 40.39
C ASP A 238 -13.00 17.06 40.74
N GLY A 239 -12.27 16.56 39.73
CA GLY A 239 -11.22 15.56 39.86
C GLY A 239 -11.71 14.11 39.81
N THR A 240 -13.01 13.85 39.58
CA THR A 240 -13.52 12.49 39.43
C THR A 240 -12.97 11.85 38.14
N LEU A 241 -12.26 10.73 38.26
CA LEU A 241 -11.85 9.92 37.12
C LEU A 241 -12.96 8.91 36.77
N TYR A 242 -13.32 8.85 35.49
CA TYR A 242 -14.14 7.81 34.90
C TYR A 242 -13.27 6.87 34.09
N VAL A 243 -13.54 5.57 34.17
CA VAL A 243 -12.81 4.52 33.44
C VAL A 243 -13.76 3.57 32.73
N LEU A 244 -13.36 3.10 31.56
CA LEU A 244 -13.91 1.89 30.96
C LEU A 244 -13.19 0.69 31.56
N SER A 245 -13.92 -0.23 32.21
CA SER A 245 -13.31 -1.34 32.91
C SER A 245 -14.17 -2.59 32.97
N ASN A 246 -13.52 -3.76 33.08
CA ASN A 246 -14.15 -5.02 33.46
C ASN A 246 -13.39 -5.75 34.58
N GLN A 247 -12.63 -5.06 35.44
CA GLN A 247 -11.83 -5.69 36.51
C GLN A 247 -12.64 -6.70 37.33
N ASP A 248 -13.82 -6.29 37.81
CA ASP A 248 -14.69 -7.11 38.67
C ASP A 248 -15.97 -7.57 37.96
N HIS A 249 -16.07 -7.32 36.66
CA HIS A 249 -17.28 -7.54 35.86
C HIS A 249 -16.98 -8.39 34.63
N ASP A 250 -18.03 -8.86 33.96
CA ASP A 250 -17.88 -9.59 32.71
C ASP A 250 -17.69 -8.62 31.52
N LYS A 251 -18.53 -7.58 31.46
CA LYS A 251 -18.52 -6.60 30.37
C LYS A 251 -17.66 -5.40 30.74
N ILE A 252 -17.06 -4.78 29.72
CA ILE A 252 -16.45 -3.45 29.89
C ILE A 252 -17.59 -2.45 30.06
N GLY A 253 -17.71 -1.90 31.26
CA GLY A 253 -18.64 -0.83 31.61
C GLY A 253 -17.92 0.48 31.93
N LEU A 254 -18.69 1.55 32.13
CA LEU A 254 -18.22 2.86 32.59
C LEU A 254 -18.39 2.95 34.10
N TYR A 255 -17.31 3.27 34.80
CA TYR A 255 -17.25 3.34 36.27
C TYR A 255 -16.58 4.65 36.70
N LYS A 256 -16.95 5.17 37.87
CA LYS A 256 -16.07 6.09 38.61
C LYS A 256 -14.86 5.31 39.12
N TYR A 257 -13.73 5.98 39.26
CA TYR A 257 -12.48 5.41 39.76
C TYR A 257 -11.99 6.20 40.98
N ASP A 258 -11.73 5.50 42.08
CA ASP A 258 -11.12 6.10 43.26
C ASP A 258 -9.61 6.19 43.05
N MET A 259 -9.12 7.41 42.75
CA MET A 259 -7.70 7.67 42.52
C MET A 259 -6.84 7.54 43.79
N LYS A 260 -7.41 7.66 45.00
CA LYS A 260 -6.64 7.47 46.24
C LYS A 260 -6.49 5.99 46.56
N ALA A 261 -7.59 5.25 46.46
CA ALA A 261 -7.61 3.81 46.72
C ALA A 261 -7.07 2.98 45.55
N GLN A 262 -7.00 3.57 44.34
CA GLN A 262 -6.64 2.92 43.08
C GLN A 262 -7.56 1.72 42.77
N LYS A 263 -8.88 1.94 42.88
CA LYS A 263 -9.93 0.91 42.70
C LYS A 263 -11.14 1.44 41.96
N LEU A 264 -11.91 0.52 41.35
CA LEU A 264 -13.22 0.85 40.80
C LEU A 264 -14.17 1.34 41.90
N GLY A 265 -14.89 2.41 41.58
CA GLY A 265 -15.97 2.98 42.37
C GLY A 265 -17.33 2.62 41.78
N ALA A 266 -18.27 3.56 41.85
CA ALA A 266 -19.64 3.34 41.39
C ALA A 266 -19.73 3.05 39.88
N GLN A 267 -20.51 2.03 39.51
CA GLN A 267 -20.92 1.77 38.14
C GLN A 267 -21.84 2.89 37.63
N ILE A 268 -21.50 3.46 36.49
CA ILE A 268 -22.32 4.47 35.80
C ILE A 268 -23.18 3.81 34.73
N PHE A 269 -22.56 2.95 33.90
CA PHE A 269 -23.27 2.26 32.83
C PHE A 269 -22.57 0.96 32.46
N GLU A 270 -23.33 -0.09 32.19
CA GLU A 270 -22.82 -1.33 31.58
C GLU A 270 -23.86 -1.83 30.57
N HIS A 271 -23.41 -2.22 29.37
CA HIS A 271 -24.30 -2.79 28.37
C HIS A 271 -24.52 -4.28 28.66
N PRO A 272 -25.76 -4.81 28.60
CA PRO A 272 -26.04 -6.20 29.00
C PRO A 272 -25.36 -7.27 28.13
N ARG A 273 -24.99 -6.92 26.88
CA ARG A 273 -24.44 -7.87 25.89
C ARG A 273 -23.05 -7.51 25.36
N PHE A 274 -22.64 -6.25 25.40
CA PHE A 274 -21.49 -5.78 24.63
C PHE A 274 -20.52 -5.04 25.52
N ASP A 275 -19.24 -5.13 25.18
CA ASP A 275 -18.22 -4.29 25.81
C ASP A 275 -18.33 -2.85 25.29
N LEU A 276 -18.27 -1.89 26.19
CA LEU A 276 -18.11 -0.48 25.81
C LEU A 276 -16.72 -0.23 25.22
N ILE A 277 -16.66 0.61 24.20
CA ILE A 277 -15.41 1.04 23.56
C ILE A 277 -15.11 2.53 23.77
N ASP A 278 -16.12 3.34 24.09
CA ASP A 278 -15.98 4.78 24.30
C ASP A 278 -17.11 5.32 25.20
N ALA A 279 -16.83 6.43 25.89
CA ALA A 279 -17.80 7.20 26.66
C ALA A 279 -17.51 8.70 26.50
N GLN A 280 -18.48 9.46 26.00
CA GLN A 280 -18.32 10.89 25.72
C GLN A 280 -19.02 11.74 26.76
N PHE A 281 -18.32 12.76 27.26
CA PHE A 281 -18.80 13.75 28.21
C PHE A 281 -18.81 15.14 27.58
N ASP A 282 -19.67 16.03 28.05
CA ASP A 282 -19.66 17.44 27.64
C ASP A 282 -18.72 18.29 28.51
N ALA A 283 -18.61 19.59 28.20
CA ALA A 283 -17.80 20.54 28.96
C ALA A 283 -18.28 20.76 30.41
N ASN A 284 -19.47 20.26 30.79
CA ASN A 284 -20.02 20.30 32.13
C ASN A 284 -19.91 18.94 32.84
N ASP A 285 -19.09 18.03 32.32
CA ASP A 285 -18.88 16.67 32.84
C ASP A 285 -20.12 15.77 32.84
N GLN A 286 -21.13 16.08 32.02
CA GLN A 286 -22.32 15.24 31.85
C GLN A 286 -22.07 14.17 30.79
N LEU A 287 -22.38 12.91 31.11
CA LEU A 287 -22.30 11.79 30.17
C LEU A 287 -23.30 11.98 29.03
N GLN A 288 -22.78 12.20 27.82
CA GLN A 288 -23.58 12.41 26.62
C GLN A 288 -23.92 11.10 25.92
N SER A 289 -22.94 10.20 25.82
CA SER A 289 -23.14 8.91 25.16
C SER A 289 -22.12 7.85 25.56
N VAL A 290 -22.47 6.59 25.31
CA VAL A 290 -21.56 5.45 25.33
C VAL A 290 -21.60 4.74 23.98
N THR A 291 -20.45 4.23 23.53
CA THR A 291 -20.30 3.56 22.24
C THR A 291 -19.93 2.10 22.47
N TYR A 292 -20.51 1.21 21.66
CA TYR A 292 -20.25 -0.23 21.64
C TYR A 292 -20.44 -0.76 20.22
N TYR A 293 -20.09 -2.03 19.98
CA TYR A 293 -20.43 -2.68 18.72
C TYR A 293 -21.70 -3.50 18.87
N ASP A 294 -22.67 -3.26 17.99
CA ASP A 294 -23.93 -4.01 17.89
C ASP A 294 -24.09 -4.50 16.45
N ASP A 295 -24.40 -5.77 16.25
CA ASP A 295 -24.48 -6.39 14.92
C ASP A 295 -23.22 -6.14 14.06
N GLY A 296 -22.05 -6.07 14.72
CA GLY A 296 -20.77 -5.76 14.09
C GLY A 296 -20.55 -4.31 13.69
N ARG A 297 -21.44 -3.39 14.05
CA ARG A 297 -21.43 -1.97 13.67
C ARG A 297 -21.23 -1.08 14.88
N VAL A 298 -20.60 0.07 14.69
CA VAL A 298 -20.51 1.09 15.75
C VAL A 298 -21.93 1.55 16.09
N SER A 299 -22.31 1.40 17.35
CA SER A 299 -23.60 1.81 17.88
C SER A 299 -23.39 2.70 19.10
N ARG A 300 -24.28 3.67 19.27
CA ARG A 300 -24.17 4.67 20.32
C ARG A 300 -25.48 4.83 21.05
N ARG A 301 -25.42 4.78 22.37
CA ARG A 301 -26.53 5.12 23.25
C ARG A 301 -26.33 6.54 23.77
N TYR A 302 -27.27 7.42 23.47
CA TYR A 302 -27.29 8.79 23.96
C TYR A 302 -28.11 8.89 25.26
N PHE A 303 -27.69 9.79 26.14
CA PHE A 303 -28.38 10.08 27.42
C PHE A 303 -29.09 11.44 27.40
N ASP A 304 -28.77 12.32 26.44
CA ASP A 304 -29.46 13.59 26.19
C ASP A 304 -30.38 13.49 24.94
N GLU A 305 -31.54 14.15 25.01
CA GLU A 305 -32.52 14.28 23.93
C GLU A 305 -31.96 15.05 22.73
N SER A 306 -31.12 16.07 22.96
CA SER A 306 -30.57 16.90 21.88
C SER A 306 -29.68 16.09 20.91
N ASN A 307 -28.78 15.28 21.47
CA ASN A 307 -27.93 14.35 20.71
C ASN A 307 -28.76 13.23 20.06
N SER A 308 -29.87 12.84 20.69
CA SER A 308 -30.82 11.88 20.10
C SER A 308 -31.49 12.45 18.84
N ALA A 309 -31.74 13.76 18.78
CA ALA A 309 -32.30 14.42 17.60
C ALA A 309 -31.30 14.49 16.43
N GLU A 310 -30.01 14.76 16.71
CA GLU A 310 -28.95 14.71 15.71
C GLU A 310 -28.74 13.29 15.17
N ALA A 311 -28.67 12.29 16.06
CA ALA A 311 -28.60 10.89 15.66
C ALA A 311 -29.77 10.49 14.75
N ALA A 312 -30.99 10.93 15.09
CA ALA A 312 -32.17 10.72 14.26
C ALA A 312 -32.10 11.49 12.92
N ALA A 313 -31.43 12.64 12.85
CA ALA A 313 -31.19 13.36 11.60
C ALA A 313 -30.18 12.62 10.72
N LEU A 314 -29.05 12.19 11.28
CA LEU A 314 -28.03 11.42 10.57
C LEU A 314 -28.58 10.08 10.07
N GLN A 315 -29.41 9.39 10.85
CA GLN A 315 -30.07 8.16 10.42
C GLN A 315 -31.04 8.40 9.24
N ARG A 316 -31.71 9.56 9.18
CA ARG A 316 -32.57 9.94 8.05
C ARG A 316 -31.75 10.31 6.81
N LEU A 317 -30.62 10.99 6.98
CA LEU A 317 -29.72 11.38 5.89
C LEU A 317 -28.97 10.18 5.29
N PHE A 318 -28.57 9.23 6.14
CA PHE A 318 -27.77 8.06 5.76
C PHE A 318 -28.41 6.75 6.27
N PRO A 319 -29.58 6.37 5.71
CA PRO A 319 -30.29 5.19 6.18
C PRO A 319 -29.45 3.92 6.00
N LYS A 320 -29.40 3.10 7.05
CA LYS A 320 -28.67 1.81 7.12
C LYS A 320 -27.14 1.93 6.97
N LYS A 321 -26.57 3.12 7.06
CA LYS A 321 -25.13 3.37 7.06
C LYS A 321 -24.61 3.48 8.50
N ASN A 322 -23.33 3.15 8.67
CA ASN A 322 -22.56 3.50 9.84
C ASN A 322 -22.09 4.95 9.65
N VAL A 323 -22.42 5.81 10.61
CA VAL A 323 -22.05 7.24 10.59
C VAL A 323 -21.29 7.54 11.87
N THR A 324 -20.04 7.97 11.72
CA THR A 324 -19.18 8.34 12.84
C THR A 324 -18.62 9.73 12.59
N ALA A 325 -18.90 10.68 13.48
CA ALA A 325 -18.18 11.94 13.51
C ALA A 325 -16.77 11.68 14.06
N PHE A 326 -15.75 12.06 13.29
CA PHE A 326 -14.35 11.89 13.70
C PHE A 326 -13.63 13.23 13.92
N ASP A 327 -14.22 14.35 13.47
CA ASP A 327 -13.69 15.70 13.71
C ASP A 327 -14.83 16.74 13.70
N ARG A 328 -14.63 17.87 14.38
CA ARG A 328 -15.65 18.92 14.58
C ARG A 328 -15.01 20.29 14.84
N SER A 329 -15.61 21.36 14.29
CA SER A 329 -15.24 22.73 14.65
C SER A 329 -15.56 23.01 16.14
N PRO A 330 -14.81 23.85 16.87
CA PRO A 330 -15.06 24.08 18.30
C PRO A 330 -16.44 24.64 18.64
N ASP A 331 -17.01 25.47 17.75
CA ASP A 331 -18.38 25.97 17.88
C ASP A 331 -19.45 24.93 17.51
N GLY A 332 -19.00 23.79 17.01
CA GLY A 332 -19.79 22.65 16.61
C GLY A 332 -20.67 22.85 15.39
N SER A 333 -20.44 23.91 14.61
CA SER A 333 -21.22 24.26 13.42
C SER A 333 -20.91 23.38 12.20
N LEU A 334 -19.73 22.76 12.15
CA LEU A 334 -19.29 21.83 11.12
C LEU A 334 -18.75 20.54 11.76
N GLN A 335 -19.12 19.40 11.20
CA GLN A 335 -18.57 18.08 11.55
C GLN A 335 -18.05 17.38 10.30
N LEU A 336 -16.98 16.59 10.47
CA LEU A 336 -16.54 15.61 9.49
C LEU A 336 -17.03 14.23 9.91
N LEU A 337 -17.77 13.60 8.99
CA LEU A 337 -18.39 12.29 9.19
C LEU A 337 -17.72 11.27 8.29
N SER A 338 -17.40 10.10 8.83
CA SER A 338 -17.18 8.88 8.07
C SER A 338 -18.52 8.18 7.90
N VAL A 339 -18.94 7.97 6.65
CA VAL A 339 -20.20 7.30 6.29
C VAL A 339 -19.88 6.07 5.49
N SER A 340 -20.19 4.87 5.99
CA SER A 340 -19.86 3.59 5.34
C SER A 340 -20.90 2.51 5.61
N ALA A 341 -20.79 1.34 4.95
CA ALA A 341 -21.58 0.16 5.27
C ALA A 341 -20.84 -1.13 4.85
N ASN A 342 -21.45 -2.29 5.00
CA ASN A 342 -20.88 -3.55 4.52
C ASN A 342 -20.89 -3.70 2.98
N ASP A 343 -21.73 -2.91 2.32
CA ASP A 343 -21.94 -2.79 0.88
C ASP A 343 -21.59 -1.38 0.37
N ASP A 344 -20.75 -0.65 1.10
CA ASP A 344 -20.33 0.71 0.74
C ASP A 344 -18.96 0.99 1.36
N PRO A 345 -17.90 1.16 0.55
CA PRO A 345 -16.53 1.40 1.03
C PRO A 345 -16.44 2.71 1.84
N GLY A 346 -17.45 3.56 1.70
CA GLY A 346 -17.66 4.74 2.50
C GLY A 346 -17.06 6.00 1.92
N LYS A 347 -17.26 7.08 2.65
CA LYS A 347 -16.88 8.43 2.25
C LYS A 347 -16.74 9.34 3.46
N VAL A 348 -15.98 10.42 3.26
CA VAL A 348 -15.92 11.53 4.20
C VAL A 348 -16.92 12.60 3.78
N VAL A 349 -17.74 13.05 4.73
CA VAL A 349 -18.81 14.02 4.51
C VAL A 349 -18.65 15.19 5.47
N MET A 350 -18.71 16.41 4.94
CA MET A 350 -18.93 17.61 5.74
C MET A 350 -20.40 17.75 6.08
N TYR A 351 -20.72 17.93 7.36
CA TYR A 351 -22.08 18.03 7.89
C TYR A 351 -22.27 19.30 8.71
N TRP A 352 -23.32 20.06 8.41
CA TRP A 352 -23.73 21.25 9.16
C TRP A 352 -24.99 20.94 9.97
N PRO A 353 -24.88 20.67 11.30
CA PRO A 353 -26.00 20.16 12.10
C PRO A 353 -27.21 21.08 12.13
N LYS A 354 -27.00 22.40 12.20
CA LYS A 354 -28.08 23.41 12.30
C LYS A 354 -29.04 23.38 11.11
N THR A 355 -28.54 23.13 9.91
CA THR A 355 -29.32 23.13 8.65
C THR A 355 -29.56 21.72 8.11
N ALA A 356 -28.96 20.70 8.74
CA ALA A 356 -28.89 19.33 8.26
C ALA A 356 -28.33 19.20 6.82
N GLN A 357 -27.47 20.13 6.40
CA GLN A 357 -26.83 20.09 5.09
C GLN A 357 -25.60 19.17 5.10
N THR A 358 -25.38 18.45 4.01
CA THR A 358 -24.25 17.53 3.83
C THR A 358 -23.53 17.79 2.51
N GLN A 359 -22.21 17.64 2.51
CA GLN A 359 -21.40 17.67 1.30
C GLN A 359 -20.37 16.53 1.33
N VAL A 360 -20.34 15.70 0.29
CA VAL A 360 -19.30 14.69 0.14
C VAL A 360 -17.98 15.38 -0.17
N LEU A 361 -16.95 15.03 0.60
CA LEU A 361 -15.59 15.54 0.45
C LEU A 361 -14.73 14.57 -0.39
N VAL A 362 -14.75 13.29 -0.01
CA VAL A 362 -14.04 12.23 -0.73
C VAL A 362 -14.79 10.91 -0.61
N GLU A 363 -14.81 10.16 -1.71
CA GLU A 363 -15.26 8.77 -1.75
C GLU A 363 -14.06 7.86 -1.49
N ASN A 364 -14.18 6.88 -0.59
CA ASN A 364 -13.06 6.03 -0.21
C ASN A 364 -12.61 5.10 -1.35
N ASN A 365 -13.48 4.80 -2.32
CA ASN A 365 -13.12 4.04 -3.50
C ASN A 365 -14.02 4.40 -4.70
N VAL A 366 -13.56 5.37 -5.50
CA VAL A 366 -14.29 5.87 -6.68
C VAL A 366 -14.43 4.82 -7.79
N ASN A 367 -13.55 3.82 -7.82
CA ASN A 367 -13.55 2.76 -8.84
C ASN A 367 -14.67 1.74 -8.61
N LEU A 368 -15.33 1.78 -7.45
CA LEU A 368 -16.48 0.93 -7.13
C LEU A 368 -17.84 1.57 -7.42
N LYS A 369 -17.89 2.84 -7.87
CA LYS A 369 -19.16 3.58 -8.08
C LYS A 369 -20.13 2.90 -9.06
N ASP A 370 -19.59 2.19 -10.05
CA ASP A 370 -20.36 1.54 -11.11
C ASP A 370 -20.66 0.05 -10.80
N TYR A 371 -20.32 -0.40 -9.59
CA TYR A 371 -20.50 -1.76 -9.12
C TYR A 371 -21.60 -1.86 -8.06
N ALA A 372 -22.47 -2.86 -8.21
CA ALA A 372 -23.43 -3.21 -7.17
C ALA A 372 -22.73 -4.08 -6.11
N LEU A 373 -22.45 -3.48 -4.96
CA LEU A 373 -21.91 -4.18 -3.79
C LEU A 373 -23.01 -4.98 -3.09
N LEU A 374 -22.62 -6.08 -2.46
CA LEU A 374 -23.54 -7.07 -1.92
C LEU A 374 -23.72 -6.88 -0.41
N PRO A 375 -24.96 -6.73 0.09
CA PRO A 375 -25.21 -6.52 1.50
C PRO A 375 -24.92 -7.77 2.31
N THR A 376 -24.47 -7.56 3.54
CA THR A 376 -24.22 -8.60 4.52
C THR A 376 -25.40 -8.73 5.48
N GLU A 377 -25.90 -9.96 5.64
CA GLU A 377 -26.90 -10.34 6.62
C GLU A 377 -26.24 -10.69 7.96
N VAL A 378 -26.82 -10.21 9.06
CA VAL A 378 -26.40 -10.59 10.42
C VAL A 378 -27.27 -11.75 10.92
N LEU A 379 -26.62 -12.75 11.50
CA LEU A 379 -27.22 -13.98 12.00
C LEU A 379 -26.90 -14.09 13.50
N ASN A 380 -27.94 -14.28 14.31
CA ASN A 380 -27.76 -14.71 15.69
C ASN A 380 -27.88 -16.23 15.73
N VAL A 381 -26.81 -16.91 16.15
CA VAL A 381 -26.69 -18.37 16.12
C VAL A 381 -26.60 -18.90 17.54
N LYS A 382 -27.43 -19.92 17.84
CA LYS A 382 -27.35 -20.64 19.11
C LYS A 382 -26.51 -21.91 18.91
N SER A 383 -25.29 -21.93 19.46
CA SER A 383 -24.39 -23.09 19.36
C SER A 383 -24.61 -24.12 20.48
N ALA A 384 -24.70 -23.63 21.72
CA ALA A 384 -25.05 -24.42 22.90
C ALA A 384 -26.17 -23.72 23.69
N ALA A 385 -26.65 -24.32 24.77
CA ALA A 385 -27.77 -23.78 25.55
C ALA A 385 -27.55 -22.32 25.99
N ASP A 386 -26.31 -21.97 26.29
CA ASP A 386 -25.82 -20.71 26.86
C ASP A 386 -24.92 -19.88 25.93
N VAL A 387 -24.66 -20.34 24.70
CA VAL A 387 -23.76 -19.66 23.75
C VAL A 387 -24.55 -19.07 22.59
N GLN A 388 -24.60 -17.74 22.54
CA GLN A 388 -25.13 -16.95 21.43
C GLN A 388 -23.96 -16.37 20.64
N LEU A 389 -23.96 -16.61 19.33
CA LEU A 389 -22.93 -16.16 18.41
C LEU A 389 -23.50 -15.12 17.46
N GLU A 390 -22.65 -14.18 17.07
CA GLU A 390 -22.91 -13.25 15.98
C GLU A 390 -22.19 -13.76 14.74
N ALA A 391 -22.91 -13.93 13.63
CA ALA A 391 -22.34 -14.37 12.36
C ALA A 391 -22.81 -13.46 11.23
N TYR A 392 -22.04 -13.43 10.15
CA TYR A 392 -22.29 -12.57 8.99
C TYR A 392 -22.32 -13.41 7.72
N LEU A 393 -23.38 -13.27 6.93
CA LEU A 393 -23.54 -13.97 5.66
C LEU A 393 -23.71 -12.95 4.53
N THR A 394 -22.74 -12.90 3.63
CA THR A 394 -22.84 -12.15 2.37
C THR A 394 -23.16 -13.12 1.26
N ARG A 395 -24.24 -12.89 0.52
CA ARG A 395 -24.69 -13.78 -0.56
C ARG A 395 -24.55 -13.13 -1.92
N PRO A 396 -24.28 -13.91 -2.97
CA PRO A 396 -24.29 -13.40 -4.33
C PRO A 396 -25.71 -12.97 -4.74
N ALA A 397 -25.79 -12.14 -5.77
CA ALA A 397 -27.05 -11.89 -6.44
C ALA A 397 -27.64 -13.23 -6.95
N PRO A 398 -28.96 -13.48 -6.87
CA PRO A 398 -29.55 -14.76 -7.26
C PRO A 398 -29.21 -15.21 -8.69
N ALA A 399 -29.03 -14.27 -9.62
CA ALA A 399 -28.66 -14.54 -11.00
C ALA A 399 -27.20 -15.03 -11.18
N ASN A 400 -26.36 -14.88 -10.16
CA ASN A 400 -24.94 -15.24 -10.19
C ASN A 400 -24.58 -16.26 -9.10
N ASP A 401 -25.55 -16.91 -8.46
CA ASP A 401 -25.33 -17.79 -7.31
C ASP A 401 -24.81 -19.18 -7.74
N ASN A 402 -23.54 -19.49 -7.46
CA ASN A 402 -22.93 -20.79 -7.74
C ASN A 402 -23.38 -21.90 -6.77
N LYS A 403 -24.20 -21.56 -5.76
CA LYS A 403 -24.60 -22.46 -4.66
C LYS A 403 -23.38 -23.00 -3.90
N VAL A 404 -22.35 -22.18 -3.75
CA VAL A 404 -21.13 -22.49 -2.99
C VAL A 404 -21.08 -21.65 -1.72
N LEU A 405 -20.88 -22.31 -0.58
CA LEU A 405 -20.62 -21.67 0.71
C LEU A 405 -19.11 -21.65 1.01
N LEU A 406 -18.55 -20.46 1.21
CA LEU A 406 -17.22 -20.26 1.77
C LEU A 406 -17.37 -19.96 3.26
N VAL A 407 -16.81 -20.82 4.11
CA VAL A 407 -16.75 -20.62 5.55
C VAL A 407 -15.41 -19.98 5.86
N LEU A 408 -15.45 -18.72 6.30
CA LEU A 408 -14.30 -17.83 6.49
C LEU A 408 -14.12 -17.50 7.98
N PRO A 409 -13.59 -18.43 8.81
CA PRO A 409 -13.23 -18.12 10.19
C PRO A 409 -12.09 -17.11 10.25
N HIS A 410 -12.21 -16.13 11.16
CA HIS A 410 -11.18 -15.12 11.39
C HIS A 410 -9.96 -15.66 12.16
N GLY A 411 -8.85 -14.92 12.11
CA GLY A 411 -7.64 -15.17 12.90
C GLY A 411 -7.78 -14.84 14.40
N GLY A 412 -6.71 -14.99 15.18
CA GLY A 412 -6.75 -14.88 16.64
C GLY A 412 -6.43 -16.21 17.29
N PRO A 413 -7.39 -16.97 17.87
CA PRO A 413 -8.83 -16.70 17.93
C PRO A 413 -9.26 -15.80 19.10
N VAL A 414 -8.43 -15.71 20.14
CA VAL A 414 -8.80 -15.07 21.41
C VAL A 414 -8.60 -13.55 21.29
N GLY A 415 -9.64 -12.78 21.58
CA GLY A 415 -9.59 -11.31 21.60
C GLY A 415 -9.73 -10.64 20.23
N VAL A 416 -9.93 -11.40 19.16
CA VAL A 416 -10.12 -10.89 17.78
C VAL A 416 -11.54 -11.18 17.32
N ARG A 417 -12.13 -10.33 16.47
CA ARG A 417 -13.48 -10.54 15.94
C ARG A 417 -13.62 -10.00 14.52
N ASP A 418 -14.60 -10.51 13.80
CA ASP A 418 -15.12 -9.91 12.57
C ASP A 418 -16.09 -8.77 12.88
N TYR A 419 -16.19 -7.84 11.92
CA TYR A 419 -17.12 -6.70 11.93
C TYR A 419 -18.02 -6.70 10.70
N ASN A 420 -19.16 -6.02 10.82
CA ASN A 420 -20.15 -5.84 9.76
C ASN A 420 -19.89 -4.54 8.99
N VAL A 421 -18.71 -4.47 8.39
CA VAL A 421 -18.18 -3.35 7.60
C VAL A 421 -17.77 -3.83 6.21
N PHE A 422 -17.47 -2.89 5.30
CA PHE A 422 -17.00 -3.23 3.96
C PHE A 422 -15.73 -4.07 4.05
N ASN A 423 -15.72 -5.20 3.35
CA ASN A 423 -14.56 -6.10 3.27
C ASN A 423 -14.34 -6.47 1.79
N PRO A 424 -13.20 -6.08 1.19
CA PRO A 424 -12.95 -6.28 -0.23
C PRO A 424 -12.83 -7.76 -0.62
N GLU A 425 -12.30 -8.62 0.26
CA GLU A 425 -12.24 -10.08 0.03
C GLU A 425 -13.65 -10.68 -0.03
N VAL A 426 -14.52 -10.31 0.93
CA VAL A 426 -15.91 -10.78 0.97
C VAL A 426 -16.66 -10.34 -0.30
N GLN A 427 -16.50 -9.07 -0.72
CA GLN A 427 -17.12 -8.56 -1.95
C GLN A 427 -16.54 -9.23 -3.22
N TYR A 428 -15.24 -9.55 -3.24
CA TYR A 428 -14.60 -10.24 -4.36
C TYR A 428 -15.23 -11.63 -4.60
N PHE A 429 -15.35 -12.44 -3.54
CA PHE A 429 -15.95 -13.76 -3.61
C PHE A 429 -17.47 -13.67 -3.84
N ALA A 430 -18.18 -12.79 -3.14
CA ALA A 430 -19.62 -12.67 -3.28
C ALA A 430 -20.03 -12.21 -4.70
N SER A 431 -19.30 -11.27 -5.29
CA SER A 431 -19.54 -10.83 -6.68
C SER A 431 -19.26 -11.92 -7.72
N ARG A 432 -18.55 -12.99 -7.35
CA ARG A 432 -18.24 -14.18 -8.18
C ARG A 432 -19.10 -15.40 -7.85
N GLY A 433 -20.18 -15.21 -7.13
CA GLY A 433 -21.18 -16.26 -6.94
C GLY A 433 -21.01 -17.12 -5.70
N PHE A 434 -20.12 -16.74 -4.77
CA PHE A 434 -19.92 -17.46 -3.52
C PHE A 434 -20.72 -16.81 -2.40
N SER A 435 -21.38 -17.60 -1.56
CA SER A 435 -21.87 -17.10 -0.28
C SER A 435 -20.74 -17.18 0.74
N VAL A 436 -20.45 -16.11 1.47
CA VAL A 436 -19.35 -16.03 2.43
C VAL A 436 -19.91 -15.91 3.84
N LEU A 437 -19.59 -16.88 4.70
CA LEU A 437 -20.00 -16.94 6.11
C LEU A 437 -18.81 -16.65 7.01
N ARG A 438 -18.93 -15.62 7.86
CA ARG A 438 -18.01 -15.26 8.93
C ARG A 438 -18.69 -15.44 10.28
N VAL A 439 -17.96 -15.84 11.31
CA VAL A 439 -18.54 -16.19 12.62
C VAL A 439 -17.69 -15.63 13.74
N ASN A 440 -18.28 -14.82 14.62
CA ASN A 440 -17.70 -14.46 15.91
C ASN A 440 -18.00 -15.59 16.90
N PHE A 441 -17.11 -16.57 16.93
CA PHE A 441 -17.16 -17.75 17.80
C PHE A 441 -16.68 -17.42 19.23
N ARG A 442 -16.86 -18.35 20.18
CA ARG A 442 -16.30 -18.15 21.53
C ARG A 442 -14.79 -17.89 21.49
N GLY A 443 -14.32 -16.91 22.26
CA GLY A 443 -12.97 -16.36 22.10
C GLY A 443 -12.95 -14.98 21.47
N SER A 444 -13.92 -14.64 20.62
CA SER A 444 -13.97 -13.31 19.99
C SER A 444 -14.20 -12.18 21.00
N SER A 445 -13.62 -11.01 20.76
CA SER A 445 -13.79 -9.83 21.63
C SER A 445 -15.14 -9.14 21.46
N GLY A 446 -15.48 -8.24 22.39
CA GLY A 446 -16.67 -7.39 22.33
C GLY A 446 -17.91 -7.97 23.01
N PHE A 447 -17.86 -9.22 23.48
CA PHE A 447 -18.97 -9.93 24.12
C PHE A 447 -18.69 -10.24 25.61
N GLY A 448 -17.74 -9.56 26.24
CA GLY A 448 -17.33 -9.76 27.63
C GLY A 448 -16.22 -10.79 27.83
N ARG A 449 -15.57 -10.68 28.99
CA ARG A 449 -14.41 -11.49 29.39
C ARG A 449 -14.72 -12.98 29.39
N LYS A 450 -15.87 -13.41 29.90
CA LYS A 450 -16.26 -14.84 29.93
C LYS A 450 -16.36 -15.44 28.54
N PHE A 451 -16.88 -14.69 27.56
CA PHE A 451 -16.99 -15.17 26.18
C PHE A 451 -15.59 -15.34 25.56
N VAL A 452 -14.69 -14.36 25.76
CA VAL A 452 -13.28 -14.43 25.34
C VAL A 452 -12.55 -15.61 26.01
N GLU A 453 -12.65 -15.74 27.33
CA GLU A 453 -11.99 -16.81 28.09
C GLU A 453 -12.51 -18.20 27.72
N SER A 454 -13.79 -18.32 27.33
CA SER A 454 -14.38 -19.61 26.95
C SER A 454 -13.84 -20.17 25.63
N GLY A 455 -13.08 -19.39 24.84
CA GLY A 455 -12.33 -19.86 23.67
C GLY A 455 -10.90 -20.32 23.97
N VAL A 456 -10.36 -20.01 25.16
CA VAL A 456 -8.97 -20.36 25.51
C VAL A 456 -8.79 -21.88 25.57
N GLY A 457 -7.80 -22.38 24.83
CA GLY A 457 -7.50 -23.82 24.76
C GLY A 457 -8.58 -24.67 24.09
N GLN A 458 -9.47 -24.06 23.30
CA GLN A 458 -10.58 -24.74 22.62
C GLN A 458 -10.35 -24.94 21.11
N PHE A 459 -9.09 -24.89 20.67
CA PHE A 459 -8.68 -25.22 19.30
C PHE A 459 -9.10 -26.65 18.94
N GLY A 460 -9.71 -26.83 17.77
CA GLY A 460 -10.18 -28.11 17.26
C GLY A 460 -11.38 -28.69 18.01
N GLN A 461 -12.02 -27.88 18.87
CA GLN A 461 -13.03 -28.30 19.84
C GLN A 461 -14.24 -27.37 19.79
N LYS A 462 -14.50 -26.61 20.87
CA LYS A 462 -15.71 -25.82 21.02
C LYS A 462 -15.79 -24.62 20.06
N ILE A 463 -14.65 -24.10 19.61
CA ILE A 463 -14.64 -23.04 18.61
C ILE A 463 -15.14 -23.58 17.25
N GLU A 464 -14.65 -24.73 16.82
CA GLU A 464 -15.10 -25.38 15.59
C GLU A 464 -16.56 -25.85 15.68
N GLN A 465 -17.04 -26.22 16.88
CA GLN A 465 -18.47 -26.49 17.13
C GLN A 465 -19.32 -25.23 16.90
N ASP A 466 -18.86 -24.07 17.38
CA ASP A 466 -19.55 -22.79 17.17
C ASP A 466 -19.66 -22.42 15.69
N ILE A 467 -18.56 -22.57 14.95
CA ILE A 467 -18.53 -22.33 13.50
C ILE A 467 -19.47 -23.31 12.80
N SER A 468 -19.44 -24.60 13.16
CA SER A 468 -20.29 -25.63 12.56
C SER A 468 -21.77 -25.38 12.82
N ALA A 469 -22.15 -24.91 14.01
CA ALA A 469 -23.52 -24.52 14.32
C ALA A 469 -24.02 -23.39 13.41
N ALA A 470 -23.18 -22.39 13.14
CA ALA A 470 -23.51 -21.31 12.20
C ALA A 470 -23.67 -21.83 10.76
N VAL A 471 -22.80 -22.77 10.35
CA VAL A 471 -22.91 -23.40 9.03
C VAL A 471 -24.22 -24.19 8.89
N GLU A 472 -24.60 -24.96 9.90
CA GLU A 472 -25.85 -25.72 9.86
C GLU A 472 -27.08 -24.80 9.83
N GLN A 473 -27.08 -23.70 10.59
CA GLN A 473 -28.16 -22.72 10.55
C GLN A 473 -28.32 -22.09 9.16
N VAL A 474 -27.22 -21.73 8.48
CA VAL A 474 -27.34 -21.19 7.11
C VAL A 474 -27.79 -22.24 6.10
N LYS A 475 -27.38 -23.50 6.25
CA LYS A 475 -27.81 -24.61 5.38
C LYS A 475 -29.28 -24.98 5.55
N GLN A 476 -29.85 -24.78 6.74
CA GLN A 476 -31.29 -24.94 6.97
C GLN A 476 -32.11 -23.86 6.24
N ARG A 477 -31.53 -22.67 6.05
CA ARG A 477 -32.22 -21.52 5.43
C ARG A 477 -31.98 -21.39 3.93
N TYR A 478 -30.82 -21.82 3.45
CA TYR A 478 -30.37 -21.64 2.08
C TYR A 478 -29.75 -22.93 1.53
N SER A 479 -29.97 -23.20 0.24
CA SER A 479 -29.43 -24.38 -0.43
C SER A 479 -28.01 -24.12 -0.94
N PHE A 480 -27.08 -24.99 -0.57
CA PHE A 480 -25.71 -25.02 -1.07
C PHE A 480 -25.40 -26.42 -1.61
N ASN A 481 -24.79 -26.47 -2.78
CA ASN A 481 -24.34 -27.72 -3.40
C ASN A 481 -22.93 -28.09 -2.95
N LYS A 482 -22.11 -27.08 -2.65
CA LYS A 482 -20.70 -27.25 -2.28
C LYS A 482 -20.33 -26.30 -1.15
N SER A 483 -19.29 -26.63 -0.41
CA SER A 483 -18.69 -25.75 0.58
C SER A 483 -17.17 -25.89 0.63
N CYS A 484 -16.47 -24.80 0.90
CA CYS A 484 -15.05 -24.81 1.25
C CYS A 484 -14.83 -24.03 2.54
N ALA A 485 -13.82 -24.43 3.30
CA ALA A 485 -13.35 -23.66 4.44
C ALA A 485 -12.08 -22.91 4.05
N MET A 486 -11.98 -21.63 4.38
CA MET A 486 -10.79 -20.84 4.07
C MET A 486 -10.50 -19.84 5.19
N GLY A 487 -9.23 -19.56 5.48
CA GLY A 487 -8.90 -18.53 6.47
C GLY A 487 -7.40 -18.32 6.62
N ALA A 488 -7.06 -17.32 7.43
CA ALA A 488 -5.67 -16.97 7.74
C ALA A 488 -5.37 -17.12 9.24
N SER A 489 -4.12 -17.39 9.61
CA SER A 489 -3.71 -17.57 11.01
C SER A 489 -4.49 -18.72 11.69
N TYR A 490 -5.12 -18.48 12.84
CA TYR A 490 -6.09 -19.40 13.42
C TYR A 490 -7.20 -19.80 12.43
N GLY A 491 -7.67 -18.88 11.58
CA GLY A 491 -8.64 -19.20 10.54
C GLY A 491 -8.12 -20.24 9.54
N GLY A 492 -6.82 -20.23 9.24
CA GLY A 492 -6.17 -21.23 8.40
C GLY A 492 -6.11 -22.61 9.09
N TYR A 493 -5.78 -22.63 10.39
CA TYR A 493 -5.89 -23.82 11.23
C TYR A 493 -7.34 -24.36 11.25
N SER A 494 -8.30 -23.48 11.51
CA SER A 494 -9.71 -23.81 11.62
C SER A 494 -10.26 -24.34 10.30
N ALA A 495 -9.84 -23.79 9.16
CA ALA A 495 -10.21 -24.31 7.84
C ALA A 495 -9.78 -25.78 7.65
N MET A 496 -8.56 -26.14 8.08
CA MET A 496 -8.12 -27.54 8.04
C MET A 496 -8.92 -28.41 9.02
N MET A 497 -9.16 -27.91 10.24
CA MET A 497 -9.90 -28.66 11.26
C MET A 497 -11.37 -28.88 10.87
N LEU A 498 -12.05 -27.89 10.30
CA LEU A 498 -13.42 -28.03 9.81
C LEU A 498 -13.52 -29.11 8.72
N ALA A 499 -12.56 -29.16 7.78
CA ALA A 499 -12.48 -30.21 6.77
C ALA A 499 -12.19 -31.59 7.37
N ILE A 500 -11.37 -31.68 8.43
CA ILE A 500 -11.08 -32.92 9.16
C ILE A 500 -12.29 -33.42 9.96
N LEU A 501 -13.01 -32.51 10.62
CA LEU A 501 -14.16 -32.83 11.49
C LEU A 501 -15.43 -33.13 10.70
N HIS A 502 -15.59 -32.50 9.54
CA HIS A 502 -16.77 -32.62 8.68
C HIS A 502 -16.37 -32.94 7.22
N PRO A 503 -15.76 -34.11 6.95
CA PRO A 503 -15.17 -34.42 5.64
C PRO A 503 -16.20 -34.51 4.50
N THR A 504 -17.47 -34.83 4.79
CA THR A 504 -18.53 -34.87 3.78
C THR A 504 -19.12 -33.49 3.46
N GLN A 505 -18.84 -32.50 4.31
CA GLN A 505 -19.41 -31.16 4.23
C GLN A 505 -18.56 -30.23 3.37
N TYR A 506 -17.25 -30.40 3.38
CA TYR A 506 -16.30 -29.56 2.65
C TYR A 506 -15.72 -30.29 1.45
N GLN A 507 -15.52 -29.59 0.34
CA GLN A 507 -14.87 -30.11 -0.87
C GLN A 507 -13.47 -29.55 -1.07
N CYS A 508 -13.11 -28.47 -0.37
CA CYS A 508 -11.76 -27.92 -0.38
C CYS A 508 -11.47 -27.13 0.90
N ALA A 509 -10.18 -26.98 1.21
CA ALA A 509 -9.72 -26.17 2.33
C ALA A 509 -8.56 -25.25 1.93
N VAL A 510 -8.56 -24.01 2.41
CA VAL A 510 -7.49 -23.03 2.17
C VAL A 510 -6.97 -22.52 3.51
N GLY A 511 -5.69 -22.69 3.77
CA GLY A 511 -5.06 -22.24 5.00
C GLY A 511 -3.88 -21.33 4.73
N ALA A 512 -4.04 -20.04 5.03
CA ALA A 512 -2.99 -19.05 4.91
C ALA A 512 -2.34 -18.76 6.27
N TYR A 513 -1.01 -18.66 6.33
CA TYR A 513 -0.24 -18.28 7.52
C TYR A 513 -0.66 -19.06 8.78
N GLY A 514 -1.00 -20.34 8.63
CA GLY A 514 -1.71 -21.12 9.65
C GLY A 514 -0.80 -21.89 10.60
N VAL A 515 -1.27 -22.07 11.83
CA VAL A 515 -0.59 -22.86 12.88
C VAL A 515 -1.09 -24.30 12.84
N TYR A 516 -0.38 -25.20 12.18
CA TYR A 516 -0.85 -26.59 11.94
C TYR A 516 -0.29 -27.66 12.89
N ASP A 517 0.63 -27.27 13.79
CA ASP A 517 1.32 -28.15 14.75
C ASP A 517 1.35 -27.44 16.12
N LEU A 518 0.32 -27.61 16.94
CA LEU A 518 0.21 -26.88 18.21
C LEU A 518 1.39 -27.16 19.18
N PRO A 519 1.95 -28.39 19.27
CA PRO A 519 3.19 -28.62 20.01
C PRO A 519 4.40 -27.80 19.53
N LEU A 520 4.48 -27.47 18.24
CA LEU A 520 5.60 -26.70 17.68
C LEU A 520 5.69 -25.29 18.29
N LEU A 521 4.55 -24.68 18.63
CA LEU A 521 4.50 -23.36 19.29
C LEU A 521 5.31 -23.32 20.61
N PHE A 522 5.40 -24.45 21.31
CA PHE A 522 6.15 -24.56 22.58
C PHE A 522 7.61 -24.99 22.39
N ASN A 523 7.97 -25.51 21.22
CA ASN A 523 9.25 -26.18 20.97
C ASN A 523 10.17 -25.43 20.00
N ALA A 524 9.68 -24.43 19.27
CA ALA A 524 10.49 -23.57 18.43
C ALA A 524 11.57 -22.84 19.27
N SER A 525 12.81 -22.77 18.77
CA SER A 525 14.01 -22.45 19.57
C SER A 525 13.97 -21.08 20.25
N ASN A 526 13.34 -20.10 19.61
CA ASN A 526 13.21 -18.73 20.15
C ASN A 526 12.07 -18.61 21.17
N TYR A 527 11.08 -19.50 21.12
CA TYR A 527 9.88 -19.49 21.97
C TYR A 527 10.02 -20.40 23.19
N LYS A 528 10.82 -21.46 23.08
CA LYS A 528 11.02 -22.46 24.13
C LYS A 528 11.65 -21.90 25.41
N ALA A 529 12.47 -20.86 25.32
CA ALA A 529 13.23 -20.32 26.44
C ALA A 529 12.57 -19.13 27.18
N ASP A 530 11.47 -18.59 26.65
CA ASP A 530 10.82 -17.40 27.20
C ASP A 530 9.50 -17.75 27.91
N GLU A 531 9.48 -17.61 29.24
CA GLU A 531 8.31 -17.92 30.07
C GLU A 531 7.08 -17.05 29.76
N ASP A 532 7.28 -15.79 29.37
CA ASP A 532 6.17 -14.90 29.02
C ASP A 532 5.53 -15.33 27.69
N TRP A 533 6.34 -15.77 26.72
CA TRP A 533 5.83 -16.37 25.48
C TRP A 533 5.11 -17.69 25.73
N GLN A 534 5.62 -18.55 26.60
CA GLN A 534 4.90 -19.77 26.98
C GLN A 534 3.55 -19.45 27.60
N LYS A 535 3.48 -18.49 28.54
CA LYS A 535 2.22 -18.05 29.16
C LYS A 535 1.24 -17.49 28.13
N ARG A 536 1.71 -16.64 27.19
CA ARG A 536 0.88 -16.12 26.09
C ARG A 536 0.32 -17.25 25.22
N THR A 537 1.17 -18.21 24.86
CA THR A 537 0.77 -19.38 24.07
C THR A 537 -0.30 -20.18 24.81
N GLN A 538 -0.12 -20.41 26.12
CA GLN A 538 -1.11 -21.12 26.94
C GLN A 538 -2.45 -20.40 27.04
N LYS A 539 -2.45 -19.05 27.05
CA LYS A 539 -3.66 -18.23 27.01
C LYS A 539 -4.40 -18.26 25.67
N THR A 540 -3.86 -18.95 24.67
CA THR A 540 -4.50 -19.13 23.37
C THR A 540 -4.81 -20.61 23.13
N VAL A 541 -3.79 -21.47 23.10
CA VAL A 541 -3.93 -22.89 22.71
C VAL A 541 -4.07 -23.85 23.90
N GLY A 542 -3.99 -23.34 25.13
CA GLY A 542 -4.02 -24.14 26.35
C GLY A 542 -2.64 -24.61 26.82
N LYS A 543 -2.60 -25.33 27.95
CA LYS A 543 -1.35 -25.80 28.56
C LYS A 543 -0.53 -26.65 27.58
N ASN A 544 0.80 -26.58 27.68
CA ASN A 544 1.68 -27.50 26.97
C ASN A 544 1.39 -28.93 27.43
N SER A 545 0.63 -29.66 26.61
CA SER A 545 0.18 -31.03 26.86
C SER A 545 0.50 -31.89 25.65
N LYS A 546 0.76 -33.18 25.90
CA LYS A 546 0.88 -34.19 24.83
C LYS A 546 -0.41 -34.31 24.02
N ASP A 547 -1.56 -33.91 24.58
CA ASP A 547 -2.86 -34.00 23.89
C ASP A 547 -3.00 -33.00 22.73
N LEU A 548 -2.16 -31.95 22.67
CA LEU A 548 -2.20 -30.97 21.58
C LEU A 548 -2.00 -31.60 20.19
N VAL A 549 -1.39 -32.78 20.12
CA VAL A 549 -1.27 -33.56 18.88
C VAL A 549 -2.64 -33.99 18.33
N GLN A 550 -3.63 -34.24 19.20
CA GLN A 550 -4.98 -34.68 18.82
C GLN A 550 -5.80 -33.57 18.16
N PHE A 551 -5.35 -32.33 18.30
CA PHE A 551 -5.99 -31.13 17.74
C PHE A 551 -5.12 -30.46 16.68
N SER A 552 -4.09 -31.13 16.17
CA SER A 552 -3.11 -30.52 15.25
C SER A 552 -3.24 -31.14 13.85
N PRO A 553 -3.60 -30.35 12.82
CA PRO A 553 -3.78 -30.84 11.45
C PRO A 553 -2.64 -31.71 10.91
N VAL A 554 -1.39 -31.43 11.27
CA VAL A 554 -0.24 -32.23 10.82
C VAL A 554 -0.33 -33.70 11.24
N TYR A 555 -0.77 -33.98 12.48
CA TYR A 555 -0.90 -35.35 13.00
C TYR A 555 -2.25 -35.99 12.61
N LEU A 556 -3.19 -35.18 12.13
CA LEU A 556 -4.51 -35.61 11.65
C LEU A 556 -4.60 -35.67 10.11
N SER A 557 -3.48 -35.49 9.41
CA SER A 557 -3.41 -35.34 7.94
C SER A 557 -4.09 -36.46 7.16
N SER A 558 -4.15 -37.70 7.69
CA SER A 558 -4.86 -38.82 7.05
C SER A 558 -6.39 -38.63 6.95
N LYS A 559 -6.96 -37.73 7.76
CA LYS A 559 -8.38 -37.35 7.74
C LYS A 559 -8.65 -36.18 6.78
N LEU A 560 -7.62 -35.47 6.34
CA LEU A 560 -7.74 -34.34 5.42
C LEU A 560 -7.70 -34.86 3.98
N GLN A 561 -8.86 -35.28 3.48
CA GLN A 561 -9.01 -35.99 2.19
C GLN A 561 -9.50 -35.08 1.05
N VAL A 562 -9.60 -33.78 1.30
CA VAL A 562 -9.99 -32.76 0.32
C VAL A 562 -8.74 -32.08 -0.25
N PRO A 563 -8.78 -31.51 -1.45
CA PRO A 563 -7.72 -30.62 -1.93
C PRO A 563 -7.48 -29.46 -0.98
N VAL A 564 -6.20 -29.18 -0.72
CA VAL A 564 -5.74 -28.14 0.19
C VAL A 564 -4.84 -27.14 -0.54
N LEU A 565 -5.04 -25.86 -0.27
CA LEU A 565 -4.06 -24.80 -0.58
C LEU A 565 -3.46 -24.28 0.73
N LEU A 566 -2.13 -24.33 0.86
CA LEU A 566 -1.40 -23.74 1.98
C LEU A 566 -0.59 -22.52 1.53
N ILE A 567 -0.69 -21.42 2.26
CA ILE A 567 0.03 -20.18 1.97
C ILE A 567 0.87 -19.81 3.19
N ALA A 568 2.12 -19.38 3.00
CA ALA A 568 2.97 -18.91 4.09
C ALA A 568 3.89 -17.76 3.66
N GLY A 569 4.17 -16.84 4.57
CA GLY A 569 5.25 -15.86 4.43
C GLY A 569 6.54 -16.43 5.03
N LEU A 570 7.68 -16.27 4.35
CA LEU A 570 8.95 -16.88 4.77
C LEU A 570 9.60 -16.21 5.98
N ASP A 571 9.18 -14.98 6.31
CA ASP A 571 9.64 -14.21 7.48
C ASP A 571 8.56 -14.15 8.59
N ASP A 572 7.55 -15.03 8.53
CA ASP A 572 6.50 -15.11 9.52
C ASP A 572 7.05 -15.60 10.87
N LEU A 573 6.94 -14.76 11.90
CA LEU A 573 7.32 -15.11 13.27
C LEU A 573 6.11 -15.55 14.12
N THR A 574 4.88 -15.33 13.68
CA THR A 574 3.67 -15.71 14.43
C THR A 574 3.29 -17.16 14.14
N ALA A 575 3.24 -17.51 12.86
CA ALA A 575 3.04 -18.87 12.38
C ALA A 575 4.20 -19.24 11.47
N GLU A 576 5.33 -19.60 12.09
CA GLU A 576 6.57 -19.88 11.35
C GLU A 576 6.34 -20.80 10.14
N PRO A 577 7.03 -20.57 9.01
CA PRO A 577 6.84 -21.33 7.77
C PRO A 577 6.90 -22.85 7.94
N GLU A 578 7.59 -23.30 8.99
CA GLU A 578 7.70 -24.70 9.39
C GLU A 578 6.33 -25.37 9.62
N HIS A 579 5.33 -24.66 10.14
CA HIS A 579 3.97 -25.21 10.25
C HIS A 579 3.42 -25.65 8.89
N THR A 580 3.53 -24.76 7.90
CA THR A 580 3.07 -25.01 6.53
C THR A 580 3.89 -26.09 5.85
N ARG A 581 5.22 -26.05 6.00
CA ARG A 581 6.14 -27.07 5.43
C ARG A 581 5.84 -28.46 5.97
N ARG A 582 5.62 -28.61 7.27
CA ARG A 582 5.32 -29.92 7.90
C ARG A 582 3.99 -30.48 7.42
N LEU A 583 2.92 -29.68 7.39
CA LEU A 583 1.63 -30.14 6.88
C LEU A 583 1.70 -30.49 5.39
N ALA A 584 2.34 -29.66 4.57
CA ALA A 584 2.54 -29.94 3.16
C ALA A 584 3.33 -31.24 2.95
N TYR A 585 4.38 -31.47 3.75
CA TYR A 585 5.20 -32.69 3.66
C TYR A 585 4.38 -33.95 3.95
N VAL A 586 3.61 -33.98 5.05
CA VAL A 586 2.83 -35.17 5.42
C VAL A 586 1.68 -35.43 4.43
N LEU A 587 1.04 -34.37 3.89
CA LEU A 587 0.01 -34.51 2.87
C LEU A 587 0.58 -35.07 1.57
N LYS A 588 1.73 -34.56 1.11
CA LYS A 588 2.44 -35.09 -0.07
C LYS A 588 2.87 -36.54 0.13
N ALA A 589 3.42 -36.87 1.30
CA ALA A 589 3.82 -38.24 1.63
C ALA A 589 2.62 -39.21 1.66
N ALA A 590 1.43 -38.72 2.01
CA ALA A 590 0.18 -39.46 1.99
C ALA A 590 -0.55 -39.43 0.62
N ASN A 591 0.07 -38.88 -0.43
CA ASN A 591 -0.54 -38.67 -1.75
C ASN A 591 -1.86 -37.87 -1.72
N GLN A 592 -2.02 -36.97 -0.73
CA GLN A 592 -3.15 -36.05 -0.67
C GLN A 592 -2.90 -34.80 -1.53
N PRO A 593 -3.91 -34.30 -2.26
CA PRO A 593 -3.78 -33.12 -3.12
C PRO A 593 -3.49 -31.86 -2.30
N VAL A 594 -2.29 -31.32 -2.42
CA VAL A 594 -1.87 -30.08 -1.74
C VAL A 594 -1.10 -29.16 -2.68
N GLU A 595 -1.57 -27.92 -2.80
CA GLU A 595 -0.87 -26.79 -3.44
C GLU A 595 -0.24 -25.91 -2.34
N THR A 596 0.92 -25.30 -2.62
CA THR A 596 1.62 -24.43 -1.66
C THR A 596 2.11 -23.15 -2.33
N VAL A 597 1.94 -22.01 -1.67
CA VAL A 597 2.54 -20.73 -2.07
C VAL A 597 3.36 -20.15 -0.93
N TYR A 598 4.63 -19.82 -1.20
CA TYR A 598 5.54 -19.22 -0.24
C TYR A 598 5.91 -17.82 -0.70
N TYR A 599 5.57 -16.81 0.11
CA TYR A 599 5.92 -15.44 -0.18
C TYR A 599 7.27 -15.07 0.45
N GLN A 600 8.18 -14.59 -0.40
CA GLN A 600 9.49 -14.09 -0.02
C GLN A 600 9.34 -12.79 0.78
N LYS A 601 10.22 -12.56 1.76
CA LYS A 601 10.28 -11.29 2.51
C LYS A 601 8.94 -10.90 3.18
N THR A 602 8.14 -11.89 3.57
CA THR A 602 6.75 -11.70 4.03
C THR A 602 6.58 -12.26 5.43
N GLY A 603 6.02 -11.47 6.34
CA GLY A 603 5.65 -11.88 7.68
C GLY A 603 4.29 -12.60 7.74
N HIS A 604 3.50 -12.31 8.78
CA HIS A 604 2.20 -12.93 9.06
C HIS A 604 1.04 -12.33 8.25
N GLY A 605 1.20 -12.27 6.92
CA GLY A 605 0.22 -11.70 6.00
C GLY A 605 0.86 -10.74 4.97
N PRO A 606 0.11 -10.34 3.95
CA PRO A 606 0.56 -9.36 2.97
C PRO A 606 0.69 -7.97 3.60
N TYR A 607 1.69 -7.20 3.16
CA TYR A 607 1.92 -5.81 3.63
C TYR A 607 1.68 -4.75 2.56
N ASN A 608 1.35 -5.15 1.33
CA ASN A 608 1.04 -4.24 0.25
C ASN A 608 -0.03 -4.81 -0.69
N ARG A 609 -0.66 -3.90 -1.44
CA ARG A 609 -1.77 -4.18 -2.36
C ARG A 609 -1.45 -5.23 -3.43
N PHE A 610 -0.25 -5.18 -4.03
CA PHE A 610 0.14 -6.13 -5.08
C PHE A 610 0.05 -7.56 -4.55
N TRP A 611 0.45 -7.77 -3.29
CA TRP A 611 0.49 -9.08 -2.65
C TRP A 611 -0.91 -9.52 -2.21
N GLU A 612 -1.70 -8.62 -1.63
CA GLU A 612 -3.10 -8.88 -1.27
C GLU A 612 -3.90 -9.36 -2.48
N ILE A 613 -3.76 -8.67 -3.61
CA ILE A 613 -4.42 -9.05 -4.86
C ILE A 613 -3.92 -10.41 -5.33
N HIS A 614 -2.61 -10.64 -5.39
CA HIS A 614 -2.05 -11.93 -5.80
C HIS A 614 -2.57 -13.10 -4.94
N GLU A 615 -2.60 -12.93 -3.62
CA GLU A 615 -3.11 -13.95 -2.69
C GLU A 615 -4.61 -14.21 -2.92
N LEU A 616 -5.41 -13.16 -3.08
CA LEU A 616 -6.83 -13.28 -3.39
C LEU A 616 -7.08 -14.05 -4.69
N LEU A 617 -6.37 -13.69 -5.76
CA LEU A 617 -6.50 -14.35 -7.07
C LEU A 617 -6.09 -15.82 -7.00
N THR A 618 -5.01 -16.13 -6.27
CA THR A 618 -4.53 -17.50 -6.04
C THR A 618 -5.58 -18.35 -5.32
N ARG A 619 -6.15 -17.83 -4.23
CA ARG A 619 -7.18 -18.54 -3.44
C ARG A 619 -8.44 -18.77 -4.26
N TYR A 620 -8.88 -17.75 -4.99
CA TYR A 620 -10.04 -17.85 -5.86
C TYR A 620 -9.87 -18.89 -6.96
N ASP A 621 -8.75 -18.87 -7.69
CA ASP A 621 -8.49 -19.85 -8.75
C ASP A 621 -8.42 -21.27 -8.21
N PHE A 622 -7.74 -21.49 -7.09
CA PHE A 622 -7.70 -22.79 -6.43
C PHE A 622 -9.09 -23.31 -6.10
N ILE A 623 -9.93 -22.50 -5.42
CA ILE A 623 -11.30 -22.88 -5.06
C ILE A 623 -12.10 -23.20 -6.32
N ARG A 624 -12.03 -22.32 -7.31
CA ARG A 624 -12.80 -22.45 -8.54
C ARG A 624 -12.46 -23.71 -9.33
N ARG A 625 -11.17 -23.97 -9.55
CA ARG A 625 -10.68 -25.18 -10.22
C ARG A 625 -11.08 -26.43 -9.45
N THR A 626 -10.86 -26.41 -8.15
CA THR A 626 -11.17 -27.55 -7.26
C THR A 626 -12.64 -27.92 -7.30
N LEU A 627 -13.52 -26.90 -7.32
CA LEU A 627 -14.95 -27.11 -7.39
C LEU A 627 -15.46 -27.36 -8.82
N GLY A 628 -14.61 -27.32 -9.85
CA GLY A 628 -15.00 -27.50 -11.24
C GLY A 628 -16.03 -26.46 -11.69
N LEU A 629 -15.91 -25.22 -11.22
CA LEU A 629 -16.79 -24.13 -11.65
C LEU A 629 -16.41 -23.63 -13.06
N PRO A 630 -17.37 -23.04 -13.81
CA PRO A 630 -17.11 -22.55 -15.16
C PRO A 630 -15.97 -21.53 -15.24
N ASP A 631 -15.37 -21.45 -16.43
CA ASP A 631 -14.37 -20.42 -16.69
C ASP A 631 -15.02 -19.02 -16.74
N GLU A 632 -14.54 -18.10 -15.91
CA GLU A 632 -15.07 -16.75 -15.71
C GLU A 632 -14.71 -15.92 -16.92
N THR A 633 -13.60 -16.27 -17.58
CA THR A 633 -13.14 -15.64 -18.80
C THR A 633 -13.96 -16.08 -20.02
N ALA A 634 -14.63 -17.24 -19.97
CA ALA A 634 -15.33 -17.80 -21.12
C ALA A 634 -16.60 -17.02 -21.50
N SER A 635 -17.28 -16.41 -20.53
CA SER A 635 -18.50 -15.63 -20.75
C SER A 635 -18.27 -14.13 -20.84
N VAL A 636 -17.01 -13.67 -20.75
CA VAL A 636 -16.69 -12.24 -20.75
C VAL A 636 -16.61 -11.72 -22.19
N PRO A 637 -17.44 -10.73 -22.57
CA PRO A 637 -17.38 -10.17 -23.91
C PRO A 637 -16.02 -9.52 -24.15
N ALA A 638 -15.32 -9.99 -25.18
CA ALA A 638 -14.04 -9.42 -25.60
C ALA A 638 -14.17 -7.91 -25.87
N GLY A 639 -13.18 -7.15 -25.45
CA GLY A 639 -13.15 -5.69 -25.61
C GLY A 639 -14.01 -4.89 -24.63
N SER A 640 -14.83 -5.53 -23.80
CA SER A 640 -15.59 -4.84 -22.75
C SER A 640 -14.69 -4.26 -21.65
N ASP A 641 -15.13 -3.21 -20.96
CA ASP A 641 -14.37 -2.60 -19.85
C ASP A 641 -14.09 -3.61 -18.75
N TYR A 642 -15.04 -4.51 -18.48
CA TYR A 642 -14.86 -5.60 -17.53
C TYR A 642 -13.77 -6.58 -17.98
N ALA A 643 -13.71 -6.94 -19.27
CA ALA A 643 -12.65 -7.79 -19.80
C ALA A 643 -11.26 -7.16 -19.57
N LYS A 644 -11.12 -5.86 -19.85
CA LYS A 644 -9.86 -5.14 -19.66
C LYS A 644 -9.40 -5.13 -18.20
N GLN A 645 -10.33 -4.90 -17.27
CA GLN A 645 -10.03 -4.88 -15.84
C GLN A 645 -9.70 -6.28 -15.30
N LEU A 646 -10.44 -7.31 -15.72
CA LEU A 646 -10.11 -8.69 -15.39
C LEU A 646 -8.74 -9.08 -15.99
N GLY A 647 -8.44 -8.63 -17.21
CA GLY A 647 -7.14 -8.80 -17.84
C GLY A 647 -6.01 -8.15 -17.04
N ALA A 648 -6.26 -7.03 -16.36
CA ALA A 648 -5.29 -6.40 -15.46
C ALA A 648 -5.03 -7.24 -14.21
N ASP A 649 -6.07 -7.86 -13.61
CA ASP A 649 -5.90 -8.81 -12.50
C ASP A 649 -5.00 -10.00 -12.93
N TYR A 650 -5.26 -10.59 -14.10
CA TYR A 650 -4.43 -11.68 -14.64
C TYR A 650 -3.00 -11.23 -15.00
N ARG A 651 -2.81 -9.98 -15.43
CA ARG A 651 -1.47 -9.44 -15.68
C ARG A 651 -0.69 -9.29 -14.38
N LEU A 652 -1.32 -8.68 -13.37
CA LEU A 652 -0.75 -8.54 -12.03
C LEU A 652 -0.35 -9.91 -11.47
N TRP A 653 -1.21 -10.91 -11.68
CA TRP A 653 -0.91 -12.27 -11.29
C TRP A 653 0.31 -12.85 -12.03
N ALA A 654 0.40 -12.64 -13.34
CA ALA A 654 1.57 -13.05 -14.12
C ALA A 654 2.87 -12.37 -13.65
N ASP A 655 2.79 -11.13 -13.17
CA ASP A 655 3.95 -10.36 -12.70
C ASP A 655 4.54 -10.90 -11.41
N ALA A 656 3.72 -11.51 -10.55
CA ALA A 656 4.20 -12.10 -9.30
C ALA A 656 5.21 -13.23 -9.51
N TYR A 657 5.11 -13.94 -10.65
CA TYR A 657 5.97 -15.07 -11.01
C TYR A 657 7.14 -14.68 -11.93
N GLN A 658 7.31 -13.40 -12.23
CA GLN A 658 8.44 -12.88 -13.01
C GLN A 658 9.55 -12.44 -12.03
N GLY A 659 10.49 -13.35 -11.75
CA GLY A 659 11.59 -13.17 -10.80
C GLY A 659 11.24 -13.50 -9.34
N GLU A 660 12.25 -13.52 -8.46
CA GLU A 660 12.11 -13.97 -7.05
C GLU A 660 11.70 -12.85 -6.07
N SER A 661 11.02 -11.81 -6.55
CA SER A 661 10.71 -10.64 -5.70
C SER A 661 9.56 -10.86 -4.73
N LEU A 662 8.59 -11.71 -5.10
CA LEU A 662 7.37 -11.97 -4.33
C LEU A 662 7.17 -13.46 -4.04
N VAL A 663 7.03 -14.28 -5.08
CA VAL A 663 6.98 -15.75 -5.00
C VAL A 663 8.15 -16.32 -5.81
N PRO A 664 8.51 -17.61 -5.64
CA PRO A 664 9.47 -18.25 -6.53
C PRO A 664 9.07 -18.09 -8.00
N GLU A 665 10.06 -17.86 -8.86
CA GLU A 665 9.83 -17.69 -10.29
C GLU A 665 9.16 -18.93 -10.90
N ASP A 666 8.10 -18.71 -11.69
CA ASP A 666 7.41 -19.74 -12.48
C ASP A 666 7.01 -19.15 -13.83
N LEU A 667 7.97 -19.09 -14.75
CA LEU A 667 7.77 -18.52 -16.08
C LEU A 667 6.64 -19.22 -16.88
N PRO A 668 6.48 -20.55 -16.86
CA PRO A 668 5.32 -21.21 -17.48
C PRO A 668 3.97 -20.71 -16.94
N LEU A 669 3.83 -20.60 -15.62
CA LEU A 669 2.60 -20.09 -15.02
C LEU A 669 2.41 -18.60 -15.33
N ALA A 670 3.47 -17.79 -15.24
CA ALA A 670 3.45 -16.39 -15.65
C ALA A 670 2.96 -16.24 -17.10
N MET A 671 3.46 -17.08 -18.01
CA MET A 671 3.03 -17.12 -19.40
C MET A 671 1.56 -17.47 -19.53
N GLN A 672 1.10 -18.51 -18.84
CA GLN A 672 -0.30 -18.92 -18.87
C GLN A 672 -1.24 -17.80 -18.42
N LYS A 673 -0.92 -17.10 -17.33
CA LYS A 673 -1.74 -15.98 -16.83
C LYS A 673 -1.66 -14.77 -17.76
N ALA A 674 -0.49 -14.48 -18.33
CA ALA A 674 -0.33 -13.42 -19.31
C ALA A 674 -1.09 -13.69 -20.63
N GLU A 675 -1.18 -14.94 -21.07
CA GLU A 675 -2.00 -15.32 -22.23
C GLU A 675 -3.50 -15.10 -21.98
N ILE A 676 -3.98 -15.38 -20.76
CA ILE A 676 -5.36 -15.06 -20.38
C ILE A 676 -5.58 -13.55 -20.37
N SER A 677 -4.66 -12.81 -19.76
CA SER A 677 -4.66 -11.33 -19.77
C SER A 677 -4.72 -10.76 -21.20
N ALA A 678 -3.90 -11.28 -22.12
CA ALA A 678 -3.88 -10.89 -23.51
C ALA A 678 -5.21 -11.18 -24.23
N LYS A 679 -5.80 -12.36 -24.02
CA LYS A 679 -7.10 -12.75 -24.59
C LYS A 679 -8.24 -11.86 -24.10
N LEU A 680 -8.15 -11.36 -22.87
CA LEU A 680 -9.10 -10.41 -22.29
C LEU A 680 -8.90 -8.97 -22.80
N GLY A 681 -7.95 -8.74 -23.71
CA GLY A 681 -7.69 -7.44 -24.32
C GLY A 681 -6.86 -6.51 -23.44
N ASN A 682 -6.06 -7.04 -22.51
CA ASN A 682 -5.09 -6.23 -21.77
C ASN A 682 -3.76 -6.13 -22.53
N GLY A 683 -3.34 -4.91 -22.83
CA GLY A 683 -2.17 -4.63 -23.68
C GLY A 683 -0.85 -5.02 -23.04
N ASP A 684 -0.73 -5.01 -21.71
CA ASP A 684 0.47 -5.51 -21.02
C ASP A 684 0.59 -7.02 -21.15
N GLY A 685 -0.53 -7.73 -21.04
CA GLY A 685 -0.61 -9.15 -21.38
C GLY A 685 -0.17 -9.42 -22.82
N VAL A 686 -0.71 -8.68 -23.79
CA VAL A 686 -0.35 -8.82 -25.21
C VAL A 686 1.16 -8.57 -25.42
N ARG A 687 1.70 -7.47 -24.86
CA ARG A 687 3.13 -7.13 -24.96
C ARG A 687 4.00 -8.26 -24.41
N PHE A 688 3.65 -8.79 -23.24
CA PHE A 688 4.42 -9.84 -22.58
C PHE A 688 4.43 -11.14 -23.38
N VAL A 689 3.26 -11.59 -23.86
CA VAL A 689 3.15 -12.80 -24.68
C VAL A 689 3.91 -12.64 -25.98
N ALA A 690 3.75 -11.49 -26.67
CA ALA A 690 4.46 -11.20 -27.89
C ALA A 690 5.98 -11.18 -27.70
N ALA A 691 6.48 -10.56 -26.62
CA ALA A 691 7.91 -10.54 -26.31
C ALA A 691 8.50 -11.96 -26.16
N ASN A 692 7.79 -12.85 -25.48
CA ASN A 692 8.21 -14.23 -25.30
C ASN A 692 8.15 -15.05 -26.60
N LEU A 693 7.12 -14.85 -27.44
CA LEU A 693 7.05 -15.47 -28.76
C LEU A 693 8.23 -15.04 -29.65
N LEU A 694 8.58 -13.75 -29.64
CA LEU A 694 9.72 -13.23 -30.40
C LEU A 694 11.07 -13.78 -29.92
N GLN A 695 11.22 -14.11 -28.64
CA GLN A 695 12.44 -14.73 -28.11
C GLN A 695 12.70 -16.13 -28.68
N LYS A 696 11.65 -16.86 -29.09
CA LYS A 696 11.78 -18.20 -29.70
C LYS A 696 12.39 -18.17 -31.11
N LYS A 697 12.46 -17.00 -31.76
CA LYS A 697 13.13 -16.74 -33.05
C LYS A 697 12.72 -17.67 -34.21
N ASN A 698 11.53 -18.27 -34.17
CA ASN A 698 11.00 -19.02 -35.31
C ASN A 698 9.97 -18.18 -36.11
N PRO A 699 9.80 -18.43 -37.41
CA PRO A 699 8.95 -17.58 -38.27
C PRO A 699 7.47 -17.57 -37.86
N THR A 700 6.92 -18.70 -37.41
CA THR A 700 5.50 -18.84 -37.07
C THR A 700 5.15 -18.04 -35.81
N ASP A 701 5.92 -18.19 -34.74
CA ASP A 701 5.73 -17.45 -33.49
C ASP A 701 5.99 -15.95 -33.70
N THR A 702 6.96 -15.62 -34.55
CA THR A 702 7.23 -14.23 -34.94
C THR A 702 6.03 -13.60 -35.62
N ALA A 703 5.47 -14.24 -36.65
CA ALA A 703 4.30 -13.73 -37.36
C ALA A 703 3.11 -13.52 -36.42
N LYS A 704 2.86 -14.52 -35.55
CA LYS A 704 1.80 -14.45 -34.54
C LYS A 704 2.00 -13.29 -33.56
N ALA A 705 3.22 -13.09 -33.05
CA ALA A 705 3.53 -11.99 -32.13
C ALA A 705 3.25 -10.63 -32.77
N ILE A 706 3.69 -10.42 -34.01
CA ILE A 706 3.46 -9.17 -34.74
C ILE A 706 1.97 -8.94 -35.00
N GLU A 707 1.21 -9.97 -35.38
CA GLU A 707 -0.23 -9.88 -35.59
C GLU A 707 -0.97 -9.48 -34.30
N MET A 708 -0.66 -10.13 -33.18
CA MET A 708 -1.24 -9.81 -31.86
C MET A 708 -0.96 -8.36 -31.46
N LEU A 709 0.28 -7.91 -31.62
CA LEU A 709 0.64 -6.52 -31.33
C LEU A 709 -0.11 -5.54 -32.23
N LYS A 710 -0.28 -5.84 -33.52
CA LYS A 710 -0.98 -4.96 -34.47
C LYS A 710 -2.46 -4.82 -34.13
N ALA A 711 -3.12 -5.93 -33.81
CA ALA A 711 -4.51 -5.92 -33.39
C ALA A 711 -4.70 -5.08 -32.13
N SER A 712 -3.84 -5.26 -31.13
CA SER A 712 -3.93 -4.49 -29.87
C SER A 712 -3.57 -3.00 -30.07
N ALA A 713 -2.58 -2.68 -30.90
CA ALA A 713 -2.24 -1.30 -31.23
C ALA A 713 -3.37 -0.56 -31.96
N ALA A 714 -4.17 -1.25 -32.77
CA ALA A 714 -5.34 -0.67 -33.44
C ALA A 714 -6.45 -0.23 -32.46
N GLU A 715 -6.46 -0.76 -31.24
CA GLU A 715 -7.33 -0.33 -30.14
C GLU A 715 -6.70 0.77 -29.27
N ASN A 716 -5.65 1.44 -29.77
CA ASN A 716 -4.88 2.47 -29.07
C ASN A 716 -4.20 1.98 -27.77
N GLN A 717 -3.87 0.70 -27.69
CA GLN A 717 -3.14 0.17 -26.53
C GLN A 717 -1.66 0.55 -26.61
N ILE A 718 -1.24 1.38 -25.66
CA ILE A 718 0.05 2.06 -25.65
C ILE A 718 1.22 1.07 -25.73
N ASN A 719 1.25 0.08 -24.83
CA ASN A 719 2.38 -0.81 -24.67
C ASN A 719 2.63 -1.73 -25.90
N PRO A 720 1.60 -2.35 -26.51
CA PRO A 720 1.73 -3.05 -27.78
C PRO A 720 2.12 -2.16 -28.97
N ALA A 721 1.52 -0.96 -29.07
CA ALA A 721 1.85 -0.02 -30.13
C ALA A 721 3.32 0.40 -30.05
N VAL A 722 3.77 0.87 -28.89
CA VAL A 722 5.16 1.26 -28.67
C VAL A 722 6.14 0.11 -28.97
N MET A 723 5.81 -1.13 -28.58
CA MET A 723 6.62 -2.29 -28.93
C MET A 723 6.73 -2.49 -30.44
N LEU A 724 5.64 -2.33 -31.21
CA LEU A 724 5.71 -2.33 -32.67
C LEU A 724 6.55 -1.18 -33.23
N GLY A 725 6.44 0.00 -32.64
CA GLY A 725 7.29 1.15 -32.97
C GLY A 725 8.77 0.77 -32.90
N HIS A 726 9.18 0.14 -31.80
CA HIS A 726 10.54 -0.38 -31.63
C HIS A 726 10.94 -1.40 -32.68
N LEU A 727 10.07 -2.38 -32.97
CA LEU A 727 10.37 -3.45 -33.91
C LEU A 727 10.54 -2.93 -35.35
N TYR A 728 9.68 -2.00 -35.77
CA TYR A 728 9.73 -1.36 -37.09
C TYR A 728 10.91 -0.40 -37.23
N HIS A 729 11.24 0.36 -36.19
CA HIS A 729 12.42 1.22 -36.18
C HIS A 729 13.72 0.40 -36.29
N ALA A 730 13.83 -0.65 -35.50
CA ALA A 730 15.02 -1.49 -35.46
C ALA A 730 15.15 -2.44 -36.67
N GLY A 731 14.10 -2.61 -37.49
CA GLY A 731 14.05 -3.64 -38.52
C GLY A 731 14.22 -5.06 -37.96
N ARG A 732 13.73 -5.28 -36.72
CA ARG A 732 13.90 -6.55 -36.01
C ARG A 732 12.61 -7.35 -36.12
N TYR A 733 12.71 -8.55 -36.69
CA TYR A 733 11.57 -9.46 -36.97
C TYR A 733 10.56 -8.97 -38.02
N VAL A 734 10.56 -7.67 -38.32
CA VAL A 734 9.83 -7.01 -39.40
C VAL A 734 10.82 -6.19 -40.23
N GLU A 735 10.47 -5.90 -41.48
CA GLU A 735 11.26 -4.98 -42.31
C GLU A 735 11.25 -3.57 -41.69
N ARG A 736 12.41 -2.90 -41.71
CA ARG A 736 12.54 -1.55 -41.17
C ARG A 736 11.58 -0.61 -41.90
N ASN A 737 10.71 0.08 -41.15
CA ASN A 737 9.71 0.98 -41.70
C ASN A 737 9.45 2.16 -40.75
N GLU A 738 10.06 3.30 -41.05
CA GLU A 738 9.99 4.47 -40.17
C GLU A 738 8.61 5.15 -40.17
N THR A 739 7.82 5.00 -41.25
CA THR A 739 6.44 5.52 -41.28
C THR A 739 5.57 4.77 -40.26
N LEU A 740 5.63 3.44 -40.25
CA LEU A 740 4.90 2.63 -39.27
C LEU A 740 5.44 2.82 -37.85
N SER A 741 6.77 2.90 -37.71
CA SER A 741 7.43 3.23 -36.43
C SER A 741 6.85 4.51 -35.82
N ALA A 742 6.85 5.60 -36.60
CA ALA A 742 6.33 6.89 -36.17
C ALA A 742 4.82 6.84 -35.86
N GLN A 743 4.03 6.16 -36.71
CA GLN A 743 2.61 5.95 -36.46
C GLN A 743 2.37 5.29 -35.10
N TYR A 744 3.11 4.24 -34.75
CA TYR A 744 2.91 3.53 -33.49
C TYR A 744 3.43 4.30 -32.26
N TYR A 745 4.55 5.01 -32.36
CA TYR A 745 4.98 5.91 -31.28
C TYR A 745 3.98 7.05 -31.04
N SER A 746 3.27 7.50 -32.09
CA SER A 746 2.23 8.53 -31.93
C SER A 746 1.10 8.08 -30.99
N VAL A 747 0.73 6.80 -30.98
CA VAL A 747 -0.24 6.24 -30.01
C VAL A 747 0.26 6.45 -28.58
N GLY A 748 1.54 6.16 -28.33
CA GLY A 748 2.18 6.39 -27.03
C GLY A 748 2.20 7.87 -26.64
N VAL A 749 2.47 8.78 -27.57
CA VAL A 749 2.46 10.23 -27.31
C VAL A 749 1.05 10.78 -27.07
N THR A 750 0.04 10.25 -27.77
CA THR A 750 -1.35 10.73 -27.69
C THR A 750 -2.10 10.16 -26.48
N HIS A 751 -1.84 8.90 -26.12
CA HIS A 751 -2.58 8.19 -25.06
C HIS A 751 -1.75 7.92 -23.80
N GLY A 752 -0.42 8.09 -23.85
CA GLY A 752 0.47 7.95 -22.71
C GLY A 752 0.32 9.05 -21.67
N LYS A 753 0.62 8.71 -20.41
CA LYS A 753 0.57 9.65 -19.28
C LYS A 753 1.86 10.48 -19.13
N ASP A 754 2.96 10.03 -19.71
CA ASP A 754 4.28 10.64 -19.59
C ASP A 754 4.93 10.92 -20.97
N ALA A 755 6.04 11.65 -20.95
CA ALA A 755 6.79 12.09 -22.13
C ALA A 755 7.71 11.02 -22.72
N THR A 756 7.73 9.79 -22.21
CA THR A 756 8.70 8.75 -22.59
C THR A 756 8.70 8.43 -24.08
N TRP A 757 7.54 8.57 -24.71
CA TRP A 757 7.35 8.25 -26.13
C TRP A 757 7.62 9.43 -27.05
N ARG A 758 7.68 10.67 -26.52
CA ARG A 758 7.89 11.87 -27.33
C ARG A 758 9.24 11.86 -28.05
N PRO A 759 10.38 11.57 -27.38
CA PRO A 759 11.65 11.54 -28.08
C PRO A 759 11.66 10.50 -29.20
N ARG A 760 11.06 9.34 -28.99
CA ARG A 760 11.04 8.25 -29.98
C ARG A 760 10.27 8.63 -31.24
N LEU A 761 9.19 9.39 -31.11
CA LEU A 761 8.51 9.98 -32.26
C LEU A 761 9.35 11.07 -32.95
N ALA A 762 10.14 11.83 -32.17
CA ALA A 762 10.96 12.93 -32.68
C ALA A 762 11.92 12.48 -33.79
N TYR A 763 12.52 11.29 -33.67
CA TYR A 763 13.44 10.73 -34.66
C TYR A 763 12.94 10.92 -36.11
N SER A 764 11.65 10.60 -36.35
CA SER A 764 11.04 10.69 -37.69
C SER A 764 10.98 12.11 -38.24
N TYR A 765 10.74 13.11 -37.39
CA TYR A 765 10.70 14.52 -37.77
C TYR A 765 12.10 15.12 -37.89
N CYS A 766 13.08 14.62 -37.12
CA CYS A 766 14.47 15.09 -37.18
C CYS A 766 15.15 14.65 -38.49
N THR A 767 14.97 13.38 -38.85
CA THR A 767 15.65 12.75 -40.00
C THR A 767 14.87 12.90 -41.32
N GLY A 768 13.55 13.12 -41.24
CA GLY A 768 12.66 13.03 -42.40
C GLY A 768 12.33 11.59 -42.82
N GLU A 769 12.77 10.59 -42.06
CA GLU A 769 12.40 9.20 -42.28
C GLU A 769 11.04 8.92 -41.63
N GLY A 770 10.05 8.53 -42.43
CA GLY A 770 8.72 8.16 -41.95
C GLY A 770 7.72 9.31 -41.87
N ASN A 771 8.15 10.51 -41.47
CA ASN A 771 7.40 11.76 -41.52
C ASN A 771 8.17 12.81 -42.34
N PRO A 772 7.51 13.79 -42.97
CA PRO A 772 8.21 14.93 -43.56
C PRO A 772 9.10 15.62 -42.52
N GLN A 773 10.34 15.91 -42.89
CA GLN A 773 11.29 16.57 -41.99
C GLN A 773 10.71 17.91 -41.51
N GLN A 774 10.60 18.07 -40.19
CA GLN A 774 10.10 19.28 -39.53
C GLN A 774 10.94 19.53 -38.29
N TRP A 775 11.96 20.38 -38.45
CA TRP A 775 12.97 20.60 -37.42
C TRP A 775 12.36 21.17 -36.12
N ASP A 776 11.45 22.14 -36.21
CA ASP A 776 10.78 22.71 -35.03
C ASP A 776 9.98 21.65 -34.25
N ARG A 777 9.31 20.74 -34.95
CA ARG A 777 8.56 19.64 -34.33
C ARG A 777 9.48 18.59 -33.72
N CYS A 778 10.62 18.31 -34.34
CA CYS A 778 11.68 17.47 -33.78
C CYS A 778 12.15 18.03 -32.43
N LEU A 779 12.53 19.31 -32.38
CA LEU A 779 12.99 19.96 -31.16
C LEU A 779 11.89 19.99 -30.08
N GLU A 780 10.63 20.29 -30.43
CA GLU A 780 9.52 20.32 -29.47
C GLU A 780 9.19 18.94 -28.86
N LEU A 781 9.44 17.85 -29.59
CA LEU A 781 9.27 16.49 -29.08
C LEU A 781 10.45 16.04 -28.20
N LEU A 782 11.66 16.54 -28.48
CA LEU A 782 12.87 16.30 -27.69
C LEU A 782 12.97 17.20 -26.45
N ASP A 783 12.34 18.37 -26.47
CA ASP A 783 12.35 19.31 -25.35
C ASP A 783 11.51 18.78 -24.18
N LEU A 784 12.18 18.09 -23.27
CA LEU A 784 11.66 17.70 -21.97
C LEU A 784 11.79 18.84 -20.94
N ASN A 785 12.63 19.85 -21.20
CA ASN A 785 12.78 21.02 -20.32
C ASN A 785 11.54 21.90 -20.29
N LYS A 786 10.65 21.85 -21.28
CA LYS A 786 9.35 22.53 -21.19
C LYS A 786 8.50 22.10 -19.98
N TYR A 787 8.76 20.92 -19.42
CA TYR A 787 8.13 20.45 -18.18
C TYR A 787 8.82 20.98 -16.92
N SER A 788 9.94 21.71 -17.04
CA SER A 788 10.64 22.34 -15.91
C SER A 788 9.78 23.39 -15.19
N ALA A 789 8.84 24.03 -15.88
CA ALA A 789 7.90 24.96 -15.25
C ALA A 789 6.80 24.25 -14.44
N LEU A 790 6.64 22.93 -14.59
CA LEU A 790 5.70 22.16 -13.78
C LEU A 790 6.21 22.00 -12.35
N PRO A 791 5.30 21.94 -11.35
CA PRO A 791 5.63 21.46 -10.01
C PRO A 791 6.39 20.13 -10.09
N LEU A 792 7.39 19.90 -9.22
CA LEU A 792 8.26 18.71 -9.24
C LEU A 792 7.44 17.42 -9.38
N SER A 793 6.43 17.33 -8.52
CA SER A 793 5.17 16.63 -8.64
C SER A 793 4.78 16.22 -10.09
N LYS A 794 4.13 17.12 -10.83
CA LYS A 794 3.70 16.94 -12.22
C LYS A 794 4.86 16.77 -13.21
N ARG A 795 6.08 17.19 -12.86
CA ARG A 795 7.28 17.01 -13.70
C ARG A 795 7.75 15.57 -13.69
N THR A 796 7.80 14.89 -12.54
CA THR A 796 8.19 13.48 -12.44
C THR A 796 7.12 12.56 -13.03
N GLN A 797 5.86 13.02 -13.02
CA GLN A 797 4.75 12.41 -13.75
C GLN A 797 4.93 12.53 -15.27
N ALA A 798 5.10 13.77 -15.74
CA ALA A 798 5.23 14.06 -17.16
C ALA A 798 6.56 13.58 -17.74
N VAL A 799 7.62 13.43 -16.95
CA VAL A 799 8.97 13.06 -17.42
C VAL A 799 9.62 12.10 -16.43
N GLN A 800 9.76 10.84 -16.84
CA GLN A 800 10.40 9.80 -16.06
C GLN A 800 11.88 9.62 -16.45
N LEU A 801 12.63 8.85 -15.66
CA LEU A 801 14.02 8.48 -16.00
C LEU A 801 14.12 7.86 -17.40
N ASP A 802 13.13 7.06 -17.78
CA ASP A 802 13.08 6.44 -19.10
C ASP A 802 12.78 7.44 -20.23
N SER A 803 12.12 8.56 -19.94
CA SER A 803 11.95 9.67 -20.90
C SER A 803 13.30 10.30 -21.24
N TRP A 804 14.14 10.52 -20.24
CA TRP A 804 15.49 11.05 -20.43
C TRP A 804 16.40 10.08 -21.17
N LYS A 805 16.33 8.78 -20.83
CA LYS A 805 17.05 7.74 -21.57
C LYS A 805 16.61 7.68 -23.04
N ALA A 806 15.31 7.76 -23.30
CA ALA A 806 14.77 7.78 -24.64
C ALA A 806 15.24 9.00 -25.44
N MET A 807 15.26 10.19 -24.82
CA MET A 807 15.79 11.41 -25.43
C MET A 807 17.25 11.27 -25.84
N ARG A 808 18.11 10.84 -24.92
CA ARG A 808 19.54 10.64 -25.21
C ARG A 808 19.77 9.60 -26.30
N SER A 809 19.06 8.48 -26.24
CA SER A 809 19.12 7.42 -27.25
C SER A 809 18.74 7.96 -28.63
N VAL A 810 17.64 8.70 -28.74
CA VAL A 810 17.18 9.22 -30.03
C VAL A 810 18.11 10.27 -30.60
N ILE A 811 18.63 11.19 -29.76
CA ILE A 811 19.58 12.18 -30.24
C ILE A 811 20.84 11.49 -30.79
N ALA A 812 21.34 10.46 -30.11
CA ALA A 812 22.45 9.66 -30.62
C ALA A 812 22.11 8.99 -31.96
N ASP A 813 20.92 8.40 -32.09
CA ASP A 813 20.46 7.79 -33.35
C ASP A 813 20.33 8.82 -34.49
N VAL A 814 19.86 10.04 -34.19
CA VAL A 814 19.77 11.14 -35.16
C VAL A 814 21.15 11.60 -35.61
N TYR A 815 22.15 11.67 -34.73
CA TYR A 815 23.54 11.94 -35.14
C TYR A 815 24.12 10.81 -36.00
N ALA A 816 23.79 9.56 -35.69
CA ALA A 816 24.32 8.40 -36.39
C ALA A 816 23.71 8.19 -37.79
N HIS A 817 22.46 8.62 -37.98
CA HIS A 817 21.68 8.28 -39.18
C HIS A 817 21.12 9.49 -39.94
N GLY A 818 21.00 10.64 -39.29
CA GLY A 818 20.47 11.87 -39.88
C GLY A 818 21.50 12.65 -40.69
N THR A 819 21.02 13.41 -41.68
CA THR A 819 21.82 14.46 -42.32
C THR A 819 21.56 15.78 -41.59
N LEU A 820 22.50 16.21 -40.75
CA LEU A 820 22.38 17.43 -39.95
C LEU A 820 23.24 18.56 -40.51
N THR A 821 22.69 19.77 -40.57
CA THR A 821 23.50 20.98 -40.72
C THR A 821 24.25 21.29 -39.41
N PRO A 822 25.34 22.09 -39.44
CA PRO A 822 26.04 22.50 -38.23
C PRO A 822 25.12 23.16 -37.19
N ALA A 823 24.18 24.00 -37.63
CA ALA A 823 23.19 24.64 -36.75
C ALA A 823 22.27 23.61 -36.07
N GLN A 824 21.77 22.63 -36.83
CA GLN A 824 20.94 21.55 -36.28
C GLN A 824 21.72 20.65 -35.32
N ALA A 825 22.99 20.35 -35.61
CA ALA A 825 23.87 19.63 -34.71
C ALA A 825 24.10 20.41 -33.40
N GLN A 826 24.17 21.74 -33.48
CA GLN A 826 24.29 22.61 -32.31
C GLN A 826 22.99 22.68 -31.48
N ASP A 827 21.82 22.74 -32.14
CA ASP A 827 20.51 22.69 -31.46
C ASP A 827 20.33 21.40 -30.65
N LEU A 828 20.67 20.24 -31.22
CA LEU A 828 20.60 18.96 -30.52
C LEU A 828 21.61 18.86 -29.37
N ALA A 829 22.81 19.40 -29.55
CA ALA A 829 23.81 19.46 -28.48
C ALA A 829 23.29 20.32 -27.32
N ALA A 830 22.65 21.45 -27.60
CA ALA A 830 22.05 22.31 -26.59
C ALA A 830 20.97 21.59 -25.75
N ILE A 831 20.18 20.70 -26.35
CA ILE A 831 19.19 19.87 -25.63
C ILE A 831 19.86 18.85 -24.70
N LEU A 832 20.98 18.24 -25.12
CA LEU A 832 21.75 17.32 -24.26
C LEU A 832 22.47 18.03 -23.10
N THR A 833 22.62 19.36 -23.21
CA THR A 833 23.36 20.20 -22.26
C THR A 833 22.47 20.56 -21.07
N GLU A 834 22.01 19.58 -20.31
CA GLU A 834 21.19 19.86 -19.13
C GLU A 834 22.00 20.14 -17.86
N ARG A 835 21.60 21.24 -17.22
CA ARG A 835 22.03 21.72 -15.91
C ARG A 835 21.35 20.89 -14.82
N TYR A 836 22.14 20.21 -14.00
CA TYR A 836 21.65 19.58 -12.77
C TYR A 836 21.53 20.64 -11.67
N GLU A 837 20.33 20.85 -11.12
CA GLU A 837 20.19 21.44 -9.79
C GLU A 837 20.44 20.36 -8.73
N THR A 838 21.71 20.02 -8.51
CA THR A 838 22.09 19.43 -7.23
C THR A 838 22.05 20.55 -6.19
N LYS A 839 21.43 20.33 -5.03
CA LYS A 839 21.47 21.26 -3.90
C LYS A 839 22.94 21.56 -3.55
N GLY A 840 23.48 22.65 -4.12
CA GLY A 840 24.88 23.05 -4.03
C GLY A 840 25.50 23.39 -5.39
N LYS A 841 25.45 24.68 -5.76
CA LYS A 841 26.17 25.38 -6.86
C LYS A 841 26.03 24.84 -8.29
N VAL A 842 25.42 25.67 -9.14
CA VAL A 842 25.28 25.53 -10.59
C VAL A 842 26.64 25.68 -11.30
N GLN A 843 26.98 24.73 -12.18
CA GLN A 843 27.92 24.96 -13.30
C GLN A 843 27.37 24.34 -14.59
N SER A 844 27.38 25.12 -15.66
CA SER A 844 27.06 24.69 -17.03
C SER A 844 28.35 24.38 -17.79
N ALA A 845 28.40 23.28 -18.54
CA ALA A 845 29.46 23.02 -19.51
C ALA A 845 28.84 23.08 -20.93
N GLU A 846 29.39 23.92 -21.81
CA GLU A 846 29.02 23.97 -23.22
C GLU A 846 29.76 22.90 -24.01
N LEU A 847 29.04 22.10 -24.81
CA LEU A 847 29.61 21.26 -25.86
C LEU A 847 29.79 22.11 -27.12
N SER A 848 31.01 22.56 -27.39
CA SER A 848 31.34 23.24 -28.64
C SER A 848 31.48 22.22 -29.78
N SER A 849 30.64 22.36 -30.79
CA SER A 849 30.57 21.53 -31.99
C SER A 849 31.66 21.87 -33.00
N GLU A 850 32.54 20.92 -33.31
CA GLU A 850 33.08 20.69 -34.66
C GLU A 850 33.80 19.34 -34.67
N VAL A 851 33.30 18.37 -35.44
CA VAL A 851 34.03 17.14 -35.77
C VAL A 851 33.98 16.98 -37.28
N THR A 852 35.06 17.40 -37.94
CA THR A 852 35.37 17.05 -39.33
C THR A 852 36.14 15.73 -39.34
N PHE A 853 35.68 14.77 -40.14
CA PHE A 853 36.44 13.57 -40.45
C PHE A 853 36.99 13.69 -41.88
N GLU A 854 38.30 13.84 -42.01
CA GLU A 854 39.00 13.50 -43.26
C GLU A 854 39.46 12.05 -43.17
N THR A 855 39.17 11.26 -44.20
CA THR A 855 39.83 9.96 -44.40
C THR A 855 40.62 10.03 -45.70
N ALA A 856 41.90 9.67 -45.64
CA ALA A 856 42.66 9.32 -46.82
C ALA A 856 41.99 8.10 -47.49
N GLU A 857 41.64 8.25 -48.76
CA GLU A 857 41.01 7.25 -49.65
C GLU A 857 39.48 7.12 -49.57
N GLY A 858 38.79 7.84 -50.47
CA GLY A 858 37.34 7.81 -50.61
C GLY A 858 36.79 6.47 -51.13
N LYS A 859 35.81 5.91 -50.40
CA LYS A 859 34.64 5.14 -50.90
C LYS A 859 33.73 4.74 -49.73
N THR A 860 32.42 4.96 -49.89
CA THR A 860 31.36 4.54 -48.97
C THR A 860 31.09 3.04 -49.04
N LYS A 861 30.84 2.39 -47.89
CA LYS A 861 29.97 1.20 -47.79
C LYS A 861 29.35 1.02 -46.41
N LYS A 862 28.03 0.79 -46.41
CA LYS A 862 27.15 0.45 -45.28
C LYS A 862 27.52 -0.90 -44.64
N SER A 863 27.41 -1.01 -43.32
CA SER A 863 26.93 -2.24 -42.66
C SER A 863 26.36 -1.96 -41.25
N ALA A 864 25.20 -2.55 -40.97
CA ALA A 864 24.64 -2.90 -39.65
C ALA A 864 24.45 -4.45 -39.65
N PRO A 865 24.07 -5.19 -38.57
CA PRO A 865 23.62 -4.79 -37.21
C PRO A 865 24.05 -5.72 -36.00
N SER A 866 23.57 -5.36 -34.77
CA SER A 866 23.08 -6.23 -33.64
C SER A 866 24.09 -6.64 -32.51
N ILE A 867 23.82 -6.79 -31.19
CA ILE A 867 22.67 -6.82 -30.23
C ILE A 867 23.20 -6.45 -28.81
N ALA A 868 22.41 -5.81 -27.93
CA ALA A 868 22.68 -5.68 -26.49
C ALA A 868 21.90 -6.71 -25.64
N ALA A 869 22.59 -7.31 -24.66
CA ALA A 869 22.05 -8.03 -23.50
C ALA A 869 22.76 -7.48 -22.25
N GLU A 870 22.02 -7.32 -21.15
CA GLU A 870 22.43 -6.58 -19.95
C GLU A 870 23.27 -7.40 -18.98
N ALA A 871 24.38 -6.82 -18.51
CA ALA A 871 25.01 -7.10 -17.22
C ALA A 871 25.83 -5.87 -16.79
N GLN A 872 25.64 -5.39 -15.56
CA GLN A 872 26.42 -4.28 -14.98
C GLN A 872 27.55 -4.82 -14.11
N LEU A 873 28.77 -4.29 -14.28
CA LEU A 873 29.85 -4.42 -13.30
C LEU A 873 30.46 -3.04 -13.04
N SER A 874 30.49 -2.63 -11.77
CA SER A 874 31.06 -1.35 -11.33
C SER A 874 32.46 -1.56 -10.78
N VAL A 875 33.45 -0.76 -11.20
CA VAL A 875 34.78 -0.72 -10.60
C VAL A 875 35.09 0.72 -10.20
N GLU A 876 35.42 0.93 -8.93
CA GLU A 876 35.85 2.22 -8.38
C GLU A 876 37.38 2.32 -8.46
N VAL A 877 37.90 3.39 -9.07
CA VAL A 877 39.34 3.67 -9.12
C VAL A 877 39.61 4.96 -8.36
N LYS A 878 40.48 4.90 -7.35
CA LYS A 878 40.97 6.08 -6.62
C LYS A 878 42.37 6.44 -7.10
N PHE A 879 42.61 7.73 -7.32
CA PHE A 879 43.95 8.28 -7.59
C PHE A 879 44.45 9.02 -6.34
N GLU A 880 45.70 8.79 -5.98
CA GLU A 880 46.42 9.66 -5.05
C GLU A 880 46.96 10.87 -5.83
N SER A 881 46.44 12.04 -5.48
CA SER A 881 46.94 13.36 -5.87
C SER A 881 47.53 14.00 -4.62
N ASP A 882 48.62 14.76 -4.74
CA ASP A 882 49.18 15.56 -3.64
C ASP A 882 48.23 16.69 -3.16
N ASP A 883 47.08 16.85 -3.81
CA ASP A 883 46.01 17.75 -3.41
C ASP A 883 44.95 16.98 -2.59
N LYS A 884 45.01 17.12 -1.25
CA LYS A 884 44.23 16.33 -0.27
C LYS A 884 42.69 16.45 -0.35
N ASN A 885 42.14 17.20 -1.29
CA ASN A 885 40.69 17.43 -1.43
C ASN A 885 40.09 17.06 -2.80
N ALA A 886 40.84 16.47 -3.73
CA ALA A 886 40.30 16.03 -5.01
C ALA A 886 39.94 14.54 -5.00
N GLN A 887 38.67 14.20 -4.78
CA GLN A 887 38.14 12.88 -5.14
C GLN A 887 37.50 12.95 -6.52
N THR A 888 38.17 12.38 -7.51
CA THR A 888 37.61 12.18 -8.87
C THR A 888 37.16 10.73 -8.98
N GLY A 889 35.87 10.49 -9.19
CA GLY A 889 35.32 9.17 -9.48
C GLY A 889 35.03 8.98 -10.97
N PHE A 890 35.28 7.78 -11.48
CA PHE A 890 34.94 7.38 -12.84
C PHE A 890 33.79 6.37 -12.80
N VAL A 891 32.77 6.53 -13.63
CA VAL A 891 31.75 5.51 -13.86
C VAL A 891 31.69 5.22 -15.34
N TYR A 892 32.03 3.99 -15.71
CA TYR A 892 31.88 3.48 -17.06
C TYR A 892 30.78 2.42 -17.06
N ASP A 893 29.92 2.44 -18.09
CA ASP A 893 28.99 1.35 -18.37
C ASP A 893 29.63 0.47 -19.45
N TRP A 894 29.86 -0.81 -19.16
CA TRP A 894 30.56 -1.74 -20.06
C TRP A 894 29.54 -2.73 -20.62
N GLN A 895 29.55 -2.96 -21.95
CA GLN A 895 28.84 -4.07 -22.57
C GLN A 895 29.85 -5.09 -23.08
N GLN A 896 29.77 -6.35 -22.62
CA GLN A 896 30.55 -7.44 -23.20
C GLN A 896 29.87 -7.90 -24.50
N ILE A 897 30.49 -7.63 -25.65
CA ILE A 897 30.10 -8.22 -26.94
C ILE A 897 31.16 -9.24 -27.31
N VAL A 898 30.82 -10.54 -27.26
CA VAL A 898 31.67 -11.57 -27.88
C VAL A 898 31.29 -11.66 -29.35
N SER A 899 32.00 -10.93 -30.21
CA SER A 899 31.99 -11.15 -31.67
C SER A 899 32.98 -12.25 -32.06
N LYS A 900 32.74 -12.91 -33.20
CA LYS A 900 33.65 -13.93 -33.76
C LYS A 900 35.06 -13.40 -34.11
N ASP A 901 35.29 -12.08 -34.05
CA ASP A 901 36.57 -11.43 -34.38
C ASP A 901 37.33 -10.86 -33.15
N ARG A 902 36.85 -11.12 -31.92
CA ARG A 902 37.46 -10.63 -30.65
C ARG A 902 37.57 -9.09 -30.52
N SER A 903 36.76 -8.31 -31.25
CA SER A 903 36.74 -6.85 -31.09
C SER A 903 35.73 -6.39 -30.03
N ILE A 904 36.17 -5.53 -29.10
CA ILE A 904 35.32 -4.87 -28.08
C ILE A 904 34.84 -3.52 -28.64
N ARG A 905 33.55 -3.19 -28.49
CA ARG A 905 32.98 -1.86 -28.84
C ARG A 905 32.33 -1.19 -27.63
N TRP A 906 32.47 0.14 -27.55
CA TRP A 906 32.08 1.00 -26.42
C TRP A 906 30.85 1.86 -26.75
N ASN A 907 29.92 2.08 -25.81
CA ASN A 907 28.66 2.80 -26.09
C ASN A 907 28.41 4.12 -25.32
N SER A 908 29.14 4.48 -24.25
CA SER A 908 29.31 5.87 -23.71
C SER A 908 29.84 5.89 -22.26
N GLY A 909 30.41 7.02 -21.84
CA GLY A 909 30.73 7.35 -20.44
C GLY A 909 30.69 8.87 -20.21
N PHE A 910 30.42 9.30 -18.97
CA PHE A 910 30.41 10.72 -18.56
C PHE A 910 31.52 11.01 -17.54
N LEU A 911 32.06 12.23 -17.60
CA LEU A 911 33.13 12.74 -16.76
C LEU A 911 32.55 13.74 -15.74
N PHE A 912 32.95 13.64 -14.47
CA PHE A 912 32.83 14.76 -13.53
C PHE A 912 34.24 15.22 -13.15
N ALA A 913 34.57 16.47 -13.46
CA ALA A 913 35.79 17.10 -12.96
C ALA A 913 35.43 18.43 -12.28
N GLN A 914 35.86 18.61 -11.03
CA GLN A 914 36.01 19.94 -10.45
C GLN A 914 37.39 20.47 -10.85
N SER A 915 37.54 21.00 -12.06
CA SER A 915 38.67 21.88 -12.35
C SER A 915 38.29 22.96 -13.36
N SER A 916 38.85 24.15 -13.17
CA SER A 916 38.57 25.36 -13.94
C SER A 916 39.24 25.38 -15.33
N THR A 917 39.53 24.23 -15.92
CA THR A 917 40.16 24.10 -17.23
C THR A 917 39.39 23.10 -18.09
N PRO A 918 38.97 23.44 -19.33
CA PRO A 918 38.30 22.50 -20.21
C PRO A 918 39.24 21.35 -20.57
N LEU A 919 38.92 20.13 -20.12
CA LEU A 919 39.58 18.91 -20.57
C LEU A 919 38.75 18.30 -21.70
N SER A 920 39.26 18.29 -22.92
CA SER A 920 38.83 17.26 -23.89
C SER A 920 39.72 16.05 -23.69
N THR A 921 39.15 14.89 -23.48
CA THR A 921 39.89 13.63 -23.44
C THR A 921 39.76 12.96 -24.80
N SER A 922 40.87 12.81 -25.53
CA SER A 922 40.94 11.86 -26.63
C SER A 922 41.56 10.56 -26.10
N LEU A 923 40.81 9.47 -26.19
CA LEU A 923 41.27 8.16 -25.77
C LEU A 923 41.96 7.51 -26.98
N THR A 924 43.29 7.60 -27.02
CA THR A 924 44.06 6.98 -28.11
C THR A 924 44.63 5.66 -27.61
N LEU A 925 44.19 4.55 -28.22
CA LEU A 925 44.81 3.24 -28.04
C LEU A 925 46.07 3.21 -28.90
N THR A 926 47.23 3.38 -28.25
CA THR A 926 48.52 3.25 -28.91
C THR A 926 49.15 1.93 -28.52
N GLU A 927 49.20 1.05 -29.52
CA GLU A 927 49.98 -0.19 -29.60
C GLU A 927 49.56 -1.37 -28.72
N ASN A 928 49.48 -2.51 -29.39
CA ASN A 928 49.40 -3.83 -28.80
C ASN A 928 50.82 -4.14 -28.28
N MET A 929 51.06 -3.95 -26.97
CA MET A 929 52.40 -4.21 -26.42
C MET A 929 52.67 -5.72 -26.33
N GLU A 930 51.63 -6.53 -26.02
CA GLU A 930 51.57 -8.00 -26.09
C GLU A 930 50.09 -8.49 -26.18
N PRO A 931 49.79 -9.75 -26.60
CA PRO A 931 48.41 -10.26 -26.65
C PRO A 931 47.72 -10.22 -25.29
N GLY A 932 46.73 -9.34 -25.15
CA GLY A 932 45.96 -9.17 -23.93
C GLY A 932 46.34 -7.95 -23.10
N LEU A 933 47.49 -7.29 -23.33
CA LEU A 933 47.86 -6.09 -22.56
C LEU A 933 47.72 -4.82 -23.41
N TYR A 934 46.82 -3.93 -23.01
CA TYR A 934 46.52 -2.68 -23.72
C TYR A 934 46.88 -1.46 -22.87
N ARG A 935 47.54 -0.48 -23.48
CA ARG A 935 47.89 0.79 -22.84
C ARG A 935 46.97 1.92 -23.32
N VAL A 936 46.35 2.63 -22.39
CA VAL A 936 45.59 3.84 -22.66
C VAL A 936 46.40 5.04 -22.20
N THR A 937 46.58 6.01 -23.10
CA THR A 937 47.24 7.29 -22.80
C THR A 937 46.20 8.39 -22.78
N ILE A 938 46.13 9.13 -21.66
CA ILE A 938 45.25 10.28 -21.50
C ILE A 938 46.04 11.54 -21.86
N ARG A 939 45.56 12.28 -22.86
CA ARG A 939 46.13 13.56 -23.30
C ARG A 939 45.15 14.70 -23.11
N ASP A 940 45.66 15.89 -22.87
CA ASP A 940 44.87 17.12 -22.98
C ASP A 940 44.86 17.67 -24.43
N LEU A 941 44.11 18.75 -24.62
CA LEU A 941 43.93 19.47 -25.88
C LEU A 941 45.22 20.01 -26.51
N THR A 942 46.31 20.11 -25.74
CA THR A 942 47.62 20.54 -26.23
C THR A 942 48.51 19.35 -26.64
N GLY A 943 48.01 18.13 -26.49
CA GLY A 943 48.74 16.88 -26.72
C GLY A 943 49.60 16.43 -25.54
N LYS A 944 49.58 17.17 -24.41
CA LYS A 944 50.34 16.83 -23.20
C LYS A 944 49.71 15.62 -22.52
N VAL A 945 50.53 14.64 -22.16
CA VAL A 945 50.09 13.40 -21.49
C VAL A 945 49.89 13.67 -20.00
N TRP A 946 48.71 13.35 -19.49
CA TRP A 946 48.35 13.44 -18.06
C TRP A 946 48.53 12.12 -17.32
N GLY A 947 48.47 11.00 -18.04
CA GLY A 947 48.72 9.68 -17.46
C GLY A 947 48.61 8.57 -18.48
N THR A 948 49.13 7.40 -18.12
CA THR A 948 49.04 6.16 -18.89
C THR A 948 48.62 5.04 -17.96
N MET A 949 47.76 4.14 -18.45
CA MET A 949 47.29 2.98 -17.70
C MET A 949 47.33 1.73 -18.58
N ASP A 950 47.80 0.63 -18.01
CA ASP A 950 47.91 -0.67 -18.67
C ASP A 950 46.83 -1.60 -18.14
N PHE A 951 46.10 -2.25 -19.05
CA PHE A 951 45.04 -3.20 -18.71
C PHE A 951 45.33 -4.55 -19.33
N ASN A 952 45.13 -5.61 -18.54
CA ASN A 952 45.21 -6.98 -19.01
C ASN A 952 43.78 -7.49 -19.30
N VAL A 953 43.49 -7.73 -20.57
CA VAL A 953 42.27 -8.37 -21.07
C VAL A 953 42.52 -9.87 -21.08
N ILE A 954 42.06 -10.54 -20.02
CA ILE A 954 42.02 -12.01 -19.96
C ILE A 954 40.70 -12.45 -20.62
N PRO A 955 40.71 -13.46 -21.52
CA PRO A 955 39.53 -13.90 -22.27
C PRO A 955 38.31 -14.29 -21.43
#